data_AF-A0A7X7UQ84-F1
#
_entry.id   AF-A0A7X7UQ84-F1
#
_cell.length_a   1.000
_cell.length_b   1.000
_cell.length_c   1.000
_cell.angle_alpha   90.00
_cell.angle_beta   90.00
_cell.angle_gamma   90.00
#
_symmetry.space_group_name_H-M   'P 1'
#
loop_
_entity.id
_entity.type
_entity.pdbx_description
1 polymer ?
#
loop_
_entity_poly.entity_id
_entity_poly.type
_entity_poly.pdbx_seq_one_letter_code
_entity_poly.pdbx_strand_id
1 'polypeptide(L)'
;MLENKKFTMHKAPFIRKADHGENTTVMMRDFMIALAPLIIFAWVKNGLLPYIADKTNFFGMLYPLLLVLVGAASAFLFEFLWYYFIIKKEKVWISLAKSYPLIPGILLGMIVPVSTPLWLVVIGVFFATVVGKLLFGGFGNNIFNPALLGYLFLTFAYFGVMTGNNAAIGANSYFNAKEVDAVTSATPMTIFMGDRVGSVNLLIEKYGLLKMFLGFTPGALAETSALLCLLAFIFLTIRKTIDWRIPTIYVGSVFVLTYIIGAINGYAGTLNYALFGVLNGGLMFGAVFMATEPVTSPRNPNGVILYSFGLGALTVLFRFASSMPEGVATSILIMNMFTAALERFSAKLRVEPNKRKVVVSYALIGLLFAGIGTLAVVKNMPKHIEFVETEQDFSTFNFKYKFLIGEEEVVVETDKSYKILNINNPDYRTDEYKTAFSELISKNEYKIYVDEAFETAVELRLTVITTGFSANLTVEITFNNDFEMTAFETDTSSETYGSPDNKEWNGVHPDEATPPQIIENQDDLSKVDVKTGATATNEALVNAARYAFKYIEYLQNITELKLVGNYQNYDNLNFVYVLRDADGKYLVEADKDGNLLSDVDEGVRAEIEALVSENQPEEFIASKEGNSITVQTKAYGTNPPLLTKVTYDPETLEITAFEADTSSETYESPYNEEWHKEGNDVHPDEALPNQILENQDDLDKVEAVTGATITSNSLIRAARIALDYLAYLGGKNE
;
A
#
# COMPACT_ATOMS: atom_id res chain seq x y z
N MET A 1 -16.06 60.85 79.82
CA MET A 1 -16.05 59.58 79.06
C MET A 1 -16.85 59.73 77.78
N LEU A 2 -16.24 60.24 76.70
CA LEU A 2 -16.81 60.15 75.35
C LEU A 2 -15.65 59.90 74.38
N GLU A 3 -15.08 58.70 74.47
CA GLU A 3 -14.15 58.18 73.47
C GLU A 3 -14.93 57.60 72.29
N ASN A 4 -14.70 58.17 71.12
CA ASN A 4 -14.58 57.52 69.81
C ASN A 4 -15.55 56.36 69.50
N LYS A 5 -16.78 56.67 69.08
CA LYS A 5 -17.54 55.77 68.20
C LYS A 5 -17.06 55.95 66.75
N LYS A 6 -16.18 55.05 66.29
CA LYS A 6 -15.85 54.91 64.87
C LYS A 6 -17.04 54.28 64.13
N PHE A 7 -17.76 55.09 63.36
CA PHE A 7 -18.78 54.58 62.43
C PHE A 7 -18.08 54.01 61.18
N THR A 8 -18.08 52.69 61.04
CA THR A 8 -17.66 52.02 59.80
C THR A 8 -18.87 51.87 58.88
N MET A 9 -18.88 52.55 57.74
CA MET A 9 -19.82 52.24 56.66
C MET A 9 -19.50 50.83 56.14
N HIS A 10 -20.32 49.83 56.46
CA HIS A 10 -20.22 48.52 55.83
C HIS A 10 -21.05 48.52 54.55
N LYS A 11 -20.44 48.10 53.43
CA LYS A 11 -21.19 47.68 52.24
C LYS A 11 -22.05 46.47 52.63
N ALA A 12 -23.29 46.40 52.12
CA ALA A 12 -24.15 45.23 52.34
C ALA A 12 -23.37 43.94 52.03
N PRO A 13 -23.36 42.94 52.93
CA PRO A 13 -22.70 41.67 52.67
C PRO A 13 -23.50 40.95 51.58
N PHE A 14 -23.02 40.99 50.34
CA PHE A 14 -23.48 40.07 49.32
C PHE A 14 -22.96 38.69 49.70
N ILE A 15 -23.81 37.85 50.30
CA ILE A 15 -23.51 36.44 50.52
C ILE A 15 -23.34 35.81 49.13
N ARG A 16 -22.10 35.52 48.75
CA ARG A 16 -21.76 34.91 47.46
C ARG A 16 -21.84 33.40 47.62
N LYS A 17 -22.14 32.67 46.54
CA LYS A 17 -22.02 31.19 46.53
C LYS A 17 -20.63 30.69 46.96
N ALA A 18 -19.58 31.46 46.70
CA ALA A 18 -18.22 31.22 47.17
C ALA A 18 -18.11 31.13 48.71
N ASP A 19 -19.00 31.82 49.44
CA ASP A 19 -19.05 31.80 50.90
C ASP A 19 -19.69 30.50 51.45
N HIS A 20 -20.30 29.69 50.57
CA HIS A 20 -20.87 28.38 50.87
C HIS A 20 -19.98 27.20 50.42
N GLY A 21 -18.68 27.42 50.27
CA GLY A 21 -17.72 26.35 49.97
C GLY A 21 -17.62 25.94 48.50
N GLU A 22 -18.36 26.57 47.58
CA GLU A 22 -18.17 26.43 46.12
C GLU A 22 -17.04 27.35 45.63
N ASN A 23 -15.79 27.02 46.00
CA ASN A 23 -14.59 27.78 45.64
C ASN A 23 -13.77 27.09 44.54
N THR A 24 -12.90 27.85 43.87
CA THR A 24 -11.96 27.33 42.84
C THR A 24 -11.15 26.14 43.34
N THR A 25 -10.81 26.09 44.63
CA THR A 25 -10.12 24.96 45.25
C THR A 25 -10.94 23.67 45.21
N VAL A 26 -12.26 23.76 45.42
CA VAL A 26 -13.15 22.60 45.31
C VAL A 26 -13.27 22.15 43.87
N MET A 27 -13.40 23.11 42.94
CA MET A 27 -13.42 22.84 41.50
C MET A 27 -12.17 22.08 41.04
N MET A 28 -10.98 22.55 41.43
CA MET A 28 -9.70 21.93 41.06
C MET A 28 -9.45 20.60 41.76
N ARG A 29 -9.89 20.46 43.02
CA ARG A 29 -9.82 19.17 43.72
C ARG A 29 -10.70 18.13 43.05
N ASP A 30 -11.94 18.48 42.70
CA ASP A 30 -12.87 17.57 42.07
C ASP A 30 -12.39 17.18 40.66
N PHE A 31 -11.77 18.10 39.93
CA PHE A 31 -11.04 17.83 38.67
C PHE A 31 -9.92 16.80 38.86
N MET A 32 -9.07 16.99 39.86
CA MET A 32 -7.97 16.07 40.19
C MET A 32 -8.48 14.68 40.61
N ILE A 33 -9.57 14.60 41.37
CA ILE A 33 -10.21 13.34 41.75
C ILE A 33 -10.74 12.61 40.52
N ALA A 34 -11.34 13.32 39.57
CA ALA A 34 -11.83 12.73 38.33
C ALA A 34 -10.69 12.23 37.41
N LEU A 35 -9.52 12.87 37.47
CA LEU A 35 -8.36 12.51 36.67
C LEU A 35 -7.58 11.31 37.25
N ALA A 36 -7.60 11.10 38.56
CA ALA A 36 -6.81 10.05 39.22
C ALA A 36 -7.10 8.62 38.70
N PRO A 37 -8.36 8.18 38.49
CA PRO A 37 -8.65 6.86 37.90
C PRO A 37 -8.05 6.66 36.50
N LEU A 38 -8.01 7.73 35.68
CA LEU A 38 -7.41 7.68 34.34
C LEU A 38 -5.89 7.50 34.42
N ILE A 39 -5.22 8.20 35.33
CA ILE A 39 -3.78 8.05 35.55
C ILE A 39 -3.46 6.62 36.00
N ILE A 40 -4.24 6.07 36.95
CA ILE A 40 -4.06 4.70 37.45
C ILE A 40 -4.26 3.70 36.32
N PHE A 41 -5.34 3.84 35.53
CA PHE A 41 -5.60 2.94 34.42
C PHE A 41 -4.52 3.02 33.34
N ALA A 42 -4.05 4.21 33.00
CA ALA A 42 -2.96 4.42 32.05
C ALA A 42 -1.65 3.74 32.51
N TRP A 43 -1.36 3.82 33.81
CA TRP A 43 -0.23 3.12 34.42
C TRP A 43 -0.40 1.60 34.40
N VAL A 44 -1.58 1.09 34.77
CA VAL A 44 -1.88 -0.35 34.74
C VAL A 44 -1.72 -0.89 33.32
N LYS A 45 -2.31 -0.22 32.34
CA LYS A 45 -2.28 -0.65 30.94
C LYS A 45 -0.89 -0.60 30.32
N ASN A 46 -0.21 0.55 30.42
CA ASN A 46 1.03 0.79 29.67
C ASN A 46 2.31 0.44 30.45
N GLY A 47 2.21 0.24 31.76
CA GLY A 47 3.34 -0.10 32.63
C GLY A 47 3.20 -1.47 33.28
N LEU A 48 2.14 -1.68 34.07
CA LEU A 48 1.98 -2.91 34.87
C LEU A 48 1.71 -4.16 34.02
N LEU A 49 0.81 -4.08 33.03
CA LEU A 49 0.50 -5.22 32.17
C LEU A 49 1.69 -5.68 31.31
N PRO A 50 2.48 -4.79 30.68
CA PRO A 50 3.72 -5.20 30.02
C PRO A 50 4.74 -5.82 30.97
N TYR A 51 4.80 -5.35 32.21
CA TYR A 51 5.73 -5.90 33.22
C TYR A 51 5.33 -7.30 33.65
N ILE A 52 4.03 -7.54 33.90
CA ILE A 52 3.50 -8.89 34.21
C ILE A 52 3.70 -9.86 33.03
N ALA A 53 3.73 -9.35 31.80
CA ALA A 53 3.96 -10.14 30.59
C ALA A 53 5.45 -10.34 30.26
N ASP A 54 6.37 -9.96 31.17
CA ASP A 54 7.83 -10.02 30.98
C ASP A 54 8.33 -9.30 29.71
N LYS A 55 7.62 -8.24 29.29
CA LYS A 55 7.97 -7.43 28.12
C LYS A 55 8.70 -6.13 28.46
N THR A 56 8.71 -5.72 29.73
CA THR A 56 9.43 -4.53 30.18
C THR A 56 10.10 -4.73 31.54
N ASN A 57 11.13 -3.95 31.79
CA ASN A 57 11.80 -3.86 33.08
C ASN A 57 10.98 -3.07 34.12
N PHE A 58 11.38 -3.16 35.38
CA PHE A 58 10.80 -2.39 36.50
C PHE A 58 10.71 -0.89 36.22
N PHE A 59 11.71 -0.33 35.53
CA PHE A 59 11.69 1.08 35.12
C PHE A 59 10.54 1.40 34.16
N GLY A 60 10.28 0.54 33.16
CA GLY A 60 9.15 0.71 32.24
C GLY A 60 7.79 0.52 32.90
N MET A 61 7.70 -0.32 33.95
CA MET A 61 6.49 -0.40 34.78
C MET A 61 6.14 0.97 35.38
N LEU A 62 7.13 1.72 35.88
CA LEU A 62 6.91 3.03 36.52
C LEU A 62 6.84 4.19 35.52
N TYR A 63 7.27 3.99 34.28
CA TYR A 63 7.47 5.08 33.33
C TYR A 63 6.23 5.93 33.03
N PRO A 64 5.03 5.36 32.80
CA PRO A 64 3.82 6.18 32.60
C PRO A 64 3.52 7.11 33.78
N LEU A 65 3.79 6.64 34.99
CA LEU A 65 3.61 7.43 36.22
C LEU A 65 4.72 8.48 36.36
N LEU A 66 5.96 8.15 35.94
CA LEU A 66 7.07 9.11 35.89
C LEU A 66 6.79 10.27 34.93
N LEU A 67 6.19 10.02 33.76
CA LEU A 67 5.80 11.09 32.82
C LEU A 67 4.89 12.13 33.51
N VAL A 68 3.88 11.65 34.23
CA VAL A 68 2.93 12.50 34.96
C VAL A 68 3.60 13.19 36.15
N LEU A 69 4.40 12.47 36.95
CA LEU A 69 5.06 13.03 38.13
C LEU A 69 6.15 14.06 37.76
N VAL A 70 7.00 13.75 36.78
CA VAL A 70 8.04 14.67 36.29
C VAL A 70 7.39 15.90 35.67
N GLY A 71 6.30 15.73 34.92
CA GLY A 71 5.52 16.85 34.40
C GLY A 71 4.99 17.75 35.52
N ALA A 72 4.34 17.16 36.53
CA ALA A 72 3.80 17.88 37.69
C ALA A 72 4.90 18.61 38.49
N ALA A 73 5.99 17.92 38.79
CA ALA A 73 7.12 18.45 39.55
C ALA A 73 7.81 19.60 38.79
N SER A 74 8.00 19.46 37.48
CA SER A 74 8.58 20.49 36.63
C SER A 74 7.69 21.73 36.58
N ALA A 75 6.37 21.55 36.47
CA ALA A 75 5.42 22.66 36.45
C ALA A 75 5.44 23.43 37.77
N PHE A 76 5.46 22.71 38.89
CA PHE A 76 5.65 23.29 40.22
C PHE A 76 6.97 24.05 40.33
N LEU A 77 8.07 23.46 39.87
CA LEU A 77 9.40 24.05 39.93
C LEU A 77 9.47 25.36 39.14
N PHE A 78 9.03 25.38 37.87
CA PHE A 78 9.07 26.59 37.05
C PHE A 78 8.21 27.69 37.61
N GLU A 79 7.03 27.36 38.13
CA GLU A 79 6.15 28.34 38.73
C GLU A 79 6.69 28.87 40.07
N PHE A 80 7.30 28.01 40.88
CA PHE A 80 8.02 28.41 42.08
C PHE A 80 9.16 29.38 41.74
N LEU A 81 9.99 29.04 40.76
CA LEU A 81 11.10 29.89 40.30
C LEU A 81 10.60 31.24 39.78
N TRP A 82 9.49 31.26 39.05
CA TRP A 82 8.89 32.50 38.54
C TRP A 82 8.44 33.44 39.65
N TYR A 83 7.71 32.95 40.66
CA TYR A 83 7.29 33.78 41.78
C TYR A 83 8.44 34.15 42.71
N TYR A 84 9.45 33.29 42.86
CA TYR A 84 10.60 33.56 43.71
C TYR A 84 11.52 34.64 43.10
N PHE A 85 11.82 34.55 41.81
CA PHE A 85 12.78 35.43 41.15
C PHE A 85 12.16 36.63 40.45
N ILE A 86 11.00 36.47 39.80
CA ILE A 86 10.45 37.47 38.87
C ILE A 86 9.32 38.29 39.53
N ILE A 87 8.27 37.64 40.02
CA ILE A 87 7.10 38.34 40.60
C ILE A 87 7.13 38.29 42.13
N LYS A 88 7.73 39.31 42.75
CA LYS A 88 7.90 39.43 44.22
C LYS A 88 6.75 40.15 44.94
N LYS A 89 5.51 40.01 44.46
CA LYS A 89 4.36 40.75 45.01
C LYS A 89 3.81 40.17 46.33
N GLU A 90 3.74 38.84 46.45
CA GLU A 90 3.24 38.13 47.63
C GLU A 90 4.24 37.04 48.05
N LYS A 91 4.04 36.43 49.22
CA LYS A 91 4.80 35.24 49.63
C LYS A 91 4.55 34.11 48.62
N VAL A 92 5.62 33.50 48.12
CA VAL A 92 5.61 32.47 47.06
C VAL A 92 4.59 31.36 47.33
N TRP A 93 4.52 30.85 48.57
CA TRP A 93 3.57 29.79 48.96
C TRP A 93 2.10 30.17 48.78
N ILE A 94 1.76 31.44 49.02
CA ILE A 94 0.38 31.94 48.86
C ILE A 94 0.03 32.03 47.37
N SER A 95 0.97 32.49 46.53
CA SER A 95 0.79 32.57 45.08
C SER A 95 0.66 31.18 44.45
N LEU A 96 1.48 30.21 44.87
CA LEU A 96 1.42 28.83 44.38
C LEU A 96 0.10 28.14 44.75
N ALA A 97 -0.39 28.34 45.97
CA ALA A 97 -1.65 27.73 46.41
C ALA A 97 -2.87 28.23 45.60
N LYS A 98 -2.83 29.46 45.09
CA LYS A 98 -3.90 30.05 44.28
C LYS A 98 -3.81 29.69 42.80
N SER A 99 -2.62 29.30 42.33
CA SER A 99 -2.32 29.21 40.91
C SER A 99 -2.40 27.77 40.36
N TYR A 100 -2.50 26.75 41.24
CA TYR A 100 -2.65 25.34 40.86
C TYR A 100 -1.58 24.87 39.84
N PRO A 101 -0.28 24.96 40.20
CA PRO A 101 0.85 24.73 39.28
C PRO A 101 0.94 23.32 38.70
N LEU A 102 0.43 22.30 39.39
CA LEU A 102 0.60 20.90 38.99
C LEU A 102 -0.20 20.53 37.74
N ILE A 103 -1.35 21.18 37.51
CA ILE A 103 -2.34 20.76 36.52
C ILE A 103 -1.78 20.77 35.09
N PRO A 104 -1.14 21.85 34.59
CA PRO A 104 -0.57 21.84 33.24
C PRO A 104 0.44 20.72 33.00
N GLY A 105 1.28 20.42 34.01
CA GLY A 105 2.29 19.37 33.94
C GLY A 105 1.69 17.97 33.93
N ILE A 106 0.68 17.72 34.76
CA ILE A 106 -0.04 16.44 34.79
C ILE A 106 -0.76 16.19 33.47
N LEU A 107 -1.47 17.20 32.95
CA LEU A 107 -2.21 17.09 31.70
C LEU A 107 -1.27 16.88 30.50
N LEU A 108 -0.13 17.59 30.45
CA LEU A 108 0.87 17.39 29.42
C LEU A 108 1.46 15.97 29.48
N GLY A 109 1.81 15.48 30.67
CA GLY A 109 2.31 14.12 30.87
C GLY A 109 1.31 13.03 30.43
N MET A 110 0.00 13.33 30.48
CA MET A 110 -1.04 12.41 30.03
C MET A 110 -1.22 12.39 28.50
N ILE A 111 -1.00 13.50 27.79
CA ILE A 111 -1.25 13.58 26.34
C ILE A 111 -0.04 13.22 25.48
N VAL A 112 1.15 13.17 26.06
CA VAL A 112 2.35 12.75 25.32
C VAL A 112 2.37 11.22 25.09
N PRO A 113 3.03 10.74 24.02
CA PRO A 113 3.29 9.32 23.81
C PRO A 113 4.05 8.68 24.97
N VAL A 114 3.85 7.38 25.21
CA VAL A 114 4.53 6.64 26.28
C VAL A 114 6.04 6.55 26.06
N SER A 115 6.52 6.59 24.81
CA SER A 115 7.95 6.59 24.47
C SER A 115 8.66 7.91 24.77
N THR A 116 7.93 9.00 25.01
CA THR A 116 8.49 10.35 25.16
C THR A 116 9.58 10.40 26.22
N PRO A 117 10.81 10.86 25.92
CA PRO A 117 11.87 11.01 26.92
C PRO A 117 11.50 12.01 28.03
N LEU A 118 11.86 11.71 29.28
CA LEU A 118 11.51 12.56 30.43
C LEU A 118 12.03 14.01 30.31
N TRP A 119 13.22 14.21 29.74
CA TRP A 119 13.78 15.56 29.53
C TRP A 119 12.94 16.39 28.56
N LEU A 120 12.30 15.75 27.58
CA LEU A 120 11.45 16.41 26.59
C LEU A 120 10.15 16.89 27.25
N VAL A 121 9.60 16.10 28.17
CA VAL A 121 8.46 16.51 29.01
C VAL A 121 8.79 17.78 29.81
N VAL A 122 9.99 17.89 30.39
CA VAL A 122 10.42 19.09 31.11
C VAL A 122 10.39 20.33 30.21
N ILE A 123 10.86 20.21 28.96
CA ILE A 123 10.82 21.30 27.98
C ILE A 123 9.38 21.67 27.62
N GLY A 124 8.52 20.67 27.35
CA GLY A 124 7.11 20.93 27.06
C GLY A 124 6.40 21.65 28.22
N VAL A 125 6.70 21.24 29.46
CA VAL A 125 6.15 21.88 30.66
C VAL A 125 6.68 23.28 30.88
N PHE A 126 7.94 23.57 30.51
CA PHE A 126 8.46 24.93 30.51
C PHE A 126 7.62 25.84 29.59
N PHE A 127 7.35 25.40 28.35
CA PHE A 127 6.50 26.15 27.42
C PHE A 127 5.05 26.25 27.92
N ALA A 128 4.49 25.17 28.45
CA ALA A 128 3.14 25.19 29.02
C ALA A 128 3.02 26.22 30.15
N THR A 129 3.89 26.11 31.16
CA THR A 129 3.77 26.90 32.40
C THR A 129 4.30 28.32 32.22
N VAL A 130 5.49 28.51 31.67
CA VAL A 130 6.10 29.84 31.56
C VAL A 130 5.44 30.63 30.45
N VAL A 131 5.43 30.09 29.22
CA VAL A 131 4.90 30.80 28.04
C VAL A 131 3.37 30.81 28.03
N GLY A 132 2.74 29.66 28.25
CA GLY A 132 1.29 29.50 28.14
C GLY A 132 0.47 30.08 29.29
N LYS A 133 1.07 30.26 30.48
CA LYS A 133 0.35 30.69 31.68
C LYS A 133 0.97 31.92 32.35
N LEU A 134 2.27 31.91 32.64
CA LEU A 134 2.88 32.93 33.49
C LEU A 134 3.13 34.26 32.77
N LEU A 135 3.51 34.25 31.48
CA LEU A 135 3.66 35.47 30.68
C LEU A 135 2.37 36.29 30.57
N PHE A 136 1.21 35.63 30.62
CA PHE A 136 -0.10 36.28 30.57
C PHE A 136 -0.59 36.77 31.95
N GLY A 137 0.21 36.62 33.01
CA GLY A 137 -0.13 37.08 34.36
C GLY A 137 -0.67 35.98 35.27
N GLY A 138 -0.46 34.71 34.94
CA GLY A 138 -0.75 33.57 35.82
C GLY A 138 -2.16 33.01 35.69
N PHE A 139 -2.57 32.24 36.70
CA PHE A 139 -3.85 31.52 36.70
C PHE A 139 -5.05 32.47 36.55
N GLY A 140 -5.92 32.19 35.57
CA GLY A 140 -7.11 32.99 35.28
C GLY A 140 -6.93 34.06 34.19
N ASN A 141 -5.69 34.28 33.72
CA ASN A 141 -5.39 35.22 32.63
C ASN A 141 -4.84 34.52 31.37
N ASN A 142 -4.76 33.19 31.37
CA ASN A 142 -4.27 32.44 30.22
C ASN A 142 -5.27 32.50 29.05
N ILE A 143 -4.77 32.90 27.87
CA ILE A 143 -5.55 32.95 26.63
C ILE A 143 -5.74 31.55 26.06
N PHE A 144 -4.70 30.72 26.19
CA PHE A 144 -4.62 29.36 25.68
C PHE A 144 -4.64 28.35 26.80
N ASN A 145 -4.98 27.10 26.47
CA ASN A 145 -4.84 25.99 27.41
C ASN A 145 -3.33 25.73 27.56
N PRO A 146 -2.74 25.92 28.75
CA PRO A 146 -1.28 25.89 28.89
C PRO A 146 -0.68 24.53 28.53
N ALA A 147 -1.33 23.42 28.93
CA ALA A 147 -0.83 22.07 28.66
C ALA A 147 -0.81 21.76 27.16
N LEU A 148 -1.88 22.12 26.45
CA LEU A 148 -1.97 21.94 25.00
C LEU A 148 -0.95 22.79 24.25
N LEU A 149 -0.64 23.99 24.72
CA LEU A 149 0.38 24.84 24.11
C LEU A 149 1.77 24.18 24.19
N GLY A 150 2.11 23.63 25.36
CA GLY A 150 3.33 22.86 25.54
C GLY A 150 3.38 21.60 24.66
N TYR A 151 2.26 20.88 24.55
CA TYR A 151 2.15 19.72 23.67
C TYR A 151 2.33 20.08 22.20
N LEU A 152 1.64 21.10 21.67
CA LEU A 152 1.84 21.51 20.28
C LEU A 152 3.28 21.95 20.02
N PHE A 153 3.92 22.65 20.96
CA PHE A 153 5.33 22.99 20.82
C PHE A 153 6.20 21.73 20.67
N LEU A 154 6.03 20.73 21.53
CA LEU A 154 6.77 19.47 21.43
C LEU A 154 6.48 18.74 20.11
N THR A 155 5.21 18.71 19.73
CA THR A 155 4.75 18.07 18.51
C THR A 155 5.33 18.72 17.25
N PHE A 156 5.43 20.05 17.18
CA PHE A 156 6.01 20.71 16.00
C PHE A 156 7.54 20.74 16.02
N ALA A 157 8.17 20.92 17.18
CA ALA A 157 9.62 21.08 17.27
C ALA A 157 10.38 19.76 17.44
N TYR A 158 9.74 18.73 18.01
CA TYR A 158 10.39 17.49 18.44
C TYR A 158 9.61 16.23 18.08
N PHE A 159 8.76 16.25 17.04
CA PHE A 159 7.90 15.12 16.66
C PHE A 159 8.65 13.78 16.61
N GLY A 160 9.75 13.70 15.84
CA GLY A 160 10.49 12.44 15.64
C GLY A 160 11.17 11.90 16.90
N VAL A 161 11.53 12.78 17.85
CA VAL A 161 12.06 12.36 19.16
C VAL A 161 10.93 11.89 20.07
N MET A 162 9.78 12.56 20.01
CA MET A 162 8.59 12.23 20.78
C MET A 162 7.95 10.90 20.34
N THR A 163 8.04 10.55 19.05
CA THR A 163 7.48 9.33 18.46
C THR A 163 8.53 8.26 18.15
N GLY A 164 9.76 8.43 18.62
CA GLY A 164 10.87 7.50 18.39
C GLY A 164 10.83 6.24 19.28
N ASN A 165 11.83 5.38 19.09
CA ASN A 165 12.04 4.21 19.94
C ASN A 165 12.68 4.61 21.28
N ASN A 166 12.08 4.17 22.38
CA ASN A 166 12.62 4.30 23.72
C ASN A 166 13.03 2.93 24.27
N ALA A 167 14.27 2.54 23.95
CA ALA A 167 14.85 1.26 24.32
C ALA A 167 14.90 1.01 25.85
N ALA A 168 14.91 2.07 26.68
CA ALA A 168 14.96 1.92 28.13
C ALA A 168 13.69 1.26 28.72
N ILE A 169 12.59 1.30 27.99
CA ILE A 169 11.27 0.78 28.40
C ILE A 169 10.64 -0.14 27.36
N GLY A 170 11.35 -0.48 26.28
CA GLY A 170 10.84 -1.29 25.18
C GLY A 170 9.66 -0.67 24.41
N ALA A 171 9.43 0.64 24.53
CA ALA A 171 8.29 1.31 23.89
C ALA A 171 8.72 1.98 22.58
N ASN A 172 7.86 1.95 21.57
CA ASN A 172 8.11 2.60 20.28
C ASN A 172 6.93 3.50 19.91
N SER A 173 7.17 4.79 19.70
CA SER A 173 6.11 5.74 19.37
C SER A 173 5.01 5.77 20.42
N TYR A 174 3.78 5.42 20.07
CA TYR A 174 2.64 5.32 21.00
C TYR A 174 2.43 3.91 21.58
N PHE A 175 3.24 2.92 21.19
CA PHE A 175 3.11 1.54 21.61
C PHE A 175 3.91 1.26 22.89
N ASN A 176 3.28 0.55 23.82
CA ASN A 176 3.99 0.00 24.98
C ASN A 176 4.74 -1.30 24.60
N ALA A 177 5.63 -1.77 25.48
CA ALA A 177 6.49 -2.91 25.19
C ALA A 177 5.78 -4.21 24.83
N LYS A 178 4.54 -4.40 25.29
CA LYS A 178 3.74 -5.58 24.92
C LYS A 178 3.14 -5.45 23.52
N GLU A 179 2.80 -4.25 23.11
CA GLU A 179 2.15 -3.99 21.83
C GLU A 179 3.16 -3.94 20.67
N VAL A 180 4.42 -3.58 20.95
CA VAL A 180 5.52 -3.60 19.95
C VAL A 180 5.77 -5.01 19.40
N ASP A 181 5.82 -6.02 20.27
CA ASP A 181 6.03 -7.43 19.86
C ASP A 181 4.80 -8.06 19.19
N ALA A 182 3.60 -7.59 19.53
CA ALA A 182 2.35 -8.15 19.04
C ALA A 182 1.89 -7.55 17.70
N VAL A 183 2.40 -6.37 17.33
CA VAL A 183 1.92 -5.61 16.18
C VAL A 183 3.09 -4.94 15.46
N THR A 184 3.47 -5.44 14.29
CA THR A 184 4.42 -4.81 13.35
C THR A 184 3.81 -3.58 12.63
N SER A 185 2.75 -2.98 13.17
CA SER A 185 1.90 -1.98 12.47
C SER A 185 1.77 -0.67 13.24
N ALA A 186 1.36 0.38 12.51
CA ALA A 186 1.09 1.72 13.02
C ALA A 186 -0.16 1.78 13.93
N THR A 187 -0.29 2.82 14.76
CA THR A 187 -1.46 3.04 15.64
C THR A 187 -2.77 3.15 14.86
N PRO A 188 -3.95 2.90 15.46
CA PRO A 188 -5.23 3.08 14.78
C PRO A 188 -5.37 4.43 14.07
N MET A 189 -4.87 5.50 14.67
CA MET A 189 -4.94 6.84 14.09
C MET A 189 -3.90 7.08 12.99
N THR A 190 -2.75 6.40 13.00
CA THR A 190 -1.76 6.48 11.91
C THR A 190 -2.15 5.59 10.73
N ILE A 191 -2.74 4.43 10.97
CA ILE A 191 -3.37 3.60 9.92
C ILE A 191 -4.52 4.39 9.27
N PHE A 192 -5.38 5.03 10.07
CA PHE A 192 -6.42 5.92 9.57
C PHE A 192 -5.88 7.08 8.73
N MET A 193 -4.66 7.56 9.02
CA MET A 193 -4.05 8.62 8.21
C MET A 193 -3.60 8.12 6.83
N GLY A 194 -3.13 6.87 6.73
CA GLY A 194 -2.76 6.24 5.46
C GLY A 194 -3.97 6.01 4.57
N ASP A 195 -5.01 5.39 5.11
CA ASP A 195 -6.29 5.24 4.43
C ASP A 195 -7.45 5.67 5.34
N ARG A 196 -7.99 6.86 5.06
CA ARG A 196 -9.04 7.50 5.86
C ARG A 196 -10.42 6.89 5.67
N VAL A 197 -10.59 5.97 4.72
CA VAL A 197 -11.87 5.38 4.37
C VAL A 197 -11.81 3.86 4.59
N GLY A 198 -11.03 3.11 3.80
CA GLY A 198 -11.05 1.64 3.80
C GLY A 198 -10.49 0.99 5.06
N SER A 199 -9.49 1.62 5.69
CA SER A 199 -8.82 1.06 6.88
C SER A 199 -9.72 0.97 8.11
N VAL A 200 -10.84 1.69 8.16
CA VAL A 200 -11.70 1.70 9.34
C VAL A 200 -12.36 0.34 9.58
N ASN A 201 -12.71 -0.41 8.54
CA ASN A 201 -13.23 -1.77 8.70
C ASN A 201 -12.15 -2.72 9.25
N LEU A 202 -10.94 -2.67 8.66
CA LEU A 202 -9.77 -3.44 9.11
C LEU A 202 -9.41 -3.12 10.57
N LEU A 203 -9.47 -1.85 10.96
CA LEU A 203 -9.20 -1.40 12.32
C LEU A 203 -10.25 -1.88 13.32
N ILE A 204 -11.52 -1.88 12.92
CA ILE A 204 -12.61 -2.37 13.76
C ILE A 204 -12.54 -3.90 13.90
N GLU A 205 -12.14 -4.61 12.86
CA GLU A 205 -11.90 -6.06 12.94
C GLU A 205 -10.70 -6.38 13.84
N LYS A 206 -9.59 -5.66 13.68
CA LYS A 206 -8.34 -5.88 14.43
C LYS A 206 -8.47 -5.53 15.92
N TYR A 207 -9.04 -4.38 16.24
CA TYR A 207 -9.11 -3.89 17.62
C TYR A 207 -10.48 -4.13 18.26
N GLY A 208 -11.58 -4.06 17.51
CA GLY A 208 -12.94 -4.17 18.05
C GLY A 208 -13.38 -2.92 18.80
N LEU A 209 -14.58 -2.41 18.49
CA LEU A 209 -15.15 -1.21 19.12
C LEU A 209 -15.20 -1.28 20.66
N LEU A 210 -15.47 -2.47 21.21
CA LEU A 210 -15.53 -2.67 22.65
C LEU A 210 -14.15 -2.50 23.32
N LYS A 211 -13.06 -2.98 22.70
CA LYS A 211 -11.71 -2.77 23.25
C LYS A 211 -11.29 -1.31 23.12
N MET A 212 -11.69 -0.60 22.07
CA MET A 212 -11.49 0.86 21.94
C MET A 212 -12.24 1.61 23.05
N PHE A 213 -13.49 1.24 23.31
CA PHE A 213 -14.30 1.86 24.36
C PHE A 213 -13.73 1.63 25.77
N LEU A 214 -13.28 0.39 26.03
CA LEU A 214 -12.64 0.04 27.30
C LEU A 214 -11.25 0.65 27.44
N GLY A 215 -10.52 0.84 26.32
CA GLY A 215 -9.22 1.46 26.36
C GLY A 215 -7.98 0.68 25.96
N PHE A 216 -8.15 -0.55 25.47
CA PHE A 216 -7.04 -1.46 25.19
C PHE A 216 -6.44 -1.26 23.79
N THR A 217 -6.52 -0.04 23.25
CA THR A 217 -5.91 0.36 21.98
C THR A 217 -4.60 1.12 22.19
N PRO A 218 -3.57 0.92 21.35
CA PRO A 218 -2.33 1.68 21.43
C PRO A 218 -2.59 3.18 21.17
N GLY A 219 -1.93 4.06 21.92
CA GLY A 219 -2.22 5.50 21.92
C GLY A 219 -1.52 6.25 23.05
N ALA A 220 -1.76 7.56 23.16
CA ALA A 220 -1.22 8.37 24.27
C ALA A 220 -1.81 7.93 25.62
N LEU A 221 -1.20 8.32 26.75
CA LEU A 221 -1.69 7.93 28.09
C LEU A 221 -3.12 8.45 28.38
N ALA A 222 -3.53 9.51 27.71
CA ALA A 222 -4.86 10.10 27.75
C ALA A 222 -5.87 9.36 26.86
N GLU A 223 -5.42 8.58 25.87
CA GLU A 223 -6.25 7.77 24.96
C GLU A 223 -6.59 6.41 25.57
N THR A 224 -6.59 6.33 26.90
CA THR A 224 -6.60 5.06 27.58
C THR A 224 -7.97 4.54 27.89
N SER A 225 -9.05 5.30 28.10
CA SER A 225 -10.38 4.69 28.28
C SER A 225 -11.50 5.69 28.08
N ALA A 226 -12.33 5.47 27.05
CA ALA A 226 -13.51 6.29 26.80
C ALA A 226 -14.56 6.13 27.93
N LEU A 227 -14.68 4.92 28.49
CA LEU A 227 -15.54 4.64 29.65
C LEU A 227 -15.16 5.51 30.85
N LEU A 228 -13.87 5.56 31.23
CA LEU A 228 -13.43 6.35 32.37
C LEU A 228 -13.60 7.86 32.13
N CYS A 229 -13.36 8.33 30.89
CA CYS A 229 -13.66 9.72 30.52
C CYS A 229 -15.15 10.04 30.67
N LEU A 230 -16.05 9.10 30.31
CA LEU A 230 -17.49 9.27 30.45
C LEU A 230 -17.94 9.27 31.92
N LEU A 231 -17.37 8.41 32.76
CA LEU A 231 -17.63 8.43 34.21
C LEU A 231 -17.12 9.73 34.85
N ALA A 232 -15.94 10.21 34.46
CA ALA A 232 -15.41 11.50 34.87
C ALA A 232 -16.32 12.66 34.43
N PHE A 233 -16.83 12.62 33.20
CA PHE A 233 -17.79 13.60 32.69
C PHE A 233 -19.07 13.66 33.53
N ILE A 234 -19.66 12.49 33.85
CA ILE A 234 -20.86 12.41 34.68
C ILE A 234 -20.58 12.98 36.08
N PHE A 235 -19.47 12.57 36.70
CA PHE A 235 -19.07 13.06 38.02
C PHE A 235 -18.87 14.58 38.06
N LEU A 236 -18.12 15.13 37.12
CA LEU A 236 -17.83 16.57 37.04
C LEU A 236 -19.07 17.40 36.71
N THR A 237 -20.00 16.84 35.94
CA THR A 237 -21.29 17.49 35.63
C THR A 237 -22.21 17.53 36.86
N ILE A 238 -22.31 16.44 37.62
CA ILE A 238 -23.10 16.38 38.87
C ILE A 238 -22.56 17.38 39.89
N ARG A 239 -21.22 17.48 39.99
CA ARG A 239 -20.54 18.44 40.86
C ARG A 239 -20.59 19.89 40.34
N LYS A 240 -21.15 20.11 39.14
CA LYS A 240 -21.24 21.42 38.46
C LYS A 240 -19.90 22.13 38.30
N THR A 241 -18.84 21.34 38.15
CA THR A 241 -17.47 21.80 37.92
C THR A 241 -17.31 22.25 36.47
N ILE A 242 -17.88 21.51 35.52
CA ILE A 242 -17.79 21.77 34.08
C ILE A 242 -19.17 22.07 33.47
N ASP A 243 -19.22 22.84 32.38
CA ASP A 243 -20.44 22.98 31.58
C ASP A 243 -20.61 21.75 30.68
N TRP A 244 -21.66 20.96 30.93
CA TRP A 244 -21.96 19.75 30.18
C TRP A 244 -22.20 19.99 28.69
N ARG A 245 -22.60 21.21 28.31
CA ARG A 245 -22.84 21.57 26.92
C ARG A 245 -21.57 21.47 26.09
N ILE A 246 -20.40 21.78 26.70
CA ILE A 246 -19.14 21.79 25.95
C ILE A 246 -18.79 20.38 25.45
N PRO A 247 -18.66 19.35 26.31
CA PRO A 247 -18.30 18.02 25.86
C PRO A 247 -19.39 17.37 24.99
N THR A 248 -20.67 17.53 25.33
CA THR A 248 -21.76 16.87 24.60
C THR A 248 -21.90 17.39 23.18
N ILE A 249 -21.82 18.71 22.96
CA ILE A 249 -21.91 19.30 21.62
C ILE A 249 -20.64 19.02 20.83
N TYR A 250 -19.47 19.06 21.48
CA TYR A 250 -18.21 18.78 20.81
C TYR A 250 -18.15 17.33 20.30
N VAL A 251 -18.41 16.34 21.16
CA VAL A 251 -18.44 14.93 20.76
C VAL A 251 -19.56 14.66 19.76
N GLY A 252 -20.75 15.24 19.98
CA GLY A 252 -21.89 15.08 19.08
C GLY A 252 -21.64 15.65 17.69
N SER A 253 -20.98 16.80 17.58
CA SER A 253 -20.64 17.40 16.28
C SER A 253 -19.61 16.56 15.52
N VAL A 254 -18.59 16.01 16.19
CA VAL A 254 -17.67 15.05 15.56
C VAL A 254 -18.42 13.82 15.08
N PHE A 255 -19.28 13.23 15.92
CA PHE A 255 -20.08 12.05 15.57
C PHE A 255 -20.95 12.27 14.33
N VAL A 256 -21.66 13.40 14.26
CA VAL A 256 -22.54 13.71 13.13
C VAL A 256 -21.73 13.95 11.85
N LEU A 257 -20.63 14.73 11.94
CA LEU A 257 -19.80 15.01 10.78
C LEU A 257 -19.10 13.74 10.26
N THR A 258 -18.55 12.91 11.14
CA THR A 258 -17.94 11.63 10.73
C THR A 258 -18.97 10.65 10.21
N TYR A 259 -20.20 10.64 10.75
CA TYR A 259 -21.29 9.83 10.20
C TYR A 259 -21.65 10.25 8.76
N ILE A 260 -21.80 11.55 8.51
CA ILE A 260 -22.09 12.06 7.15
C ILE A 260 -20.96 11.67 6.18
N ILE A 261 -19.71 11.77 6.61
CA ILE A 261 -18.54 11.38 5.81
C ILE A 261 -18.56 9.88 5.51
N GLY A 262 -18.79 9.05 6.52
CA GLY A 262 -18.92 7.61 6.33
C GLY A 262 -20.07 7.26 5.38
N ALA A 263 -21.21 7.95 5.51
CA ALA A 263 -22.37 7.71 4.65
C ALA A 263 -22.11 8.02 3.17
N ILE A 264 -21.30 9.04 2.87
CA ILE A 264 -20.90 9.37 1.49
C ILE A 264 -19.92 8.31 0.93
N ASN A 265 -19.08 7.72 1.78
CA ASN A 265 -17.98 6.83 1.38
C ASN A 265 -18.34 5.34 1.45
N GLY A 266 -19.59 4.97 1.22
CA GLY A 266 -20.03 3.56 1.20
C GLY A 266 -20.24 2.91 2.57
N TYR A 267 -20.05 3.63 3.69
CA TYR A 267 -20.44 3.17 5.04
C TYR A 267 -21.89 3.51 5.38
N ALA A 268 -22.72 3.79 4.37
CA ALA A 268 -24.13 4.14 4.53
C ALA A 268 -24.87 3.04 5.31
N GLY A 269 -25.36 3.38 6.51
CA GLY A 269 -26.15 2.47 7.36
C GLY A 269 -25.42 1.91 8.58
N THR A 270 -24.09 2.07 8.69
CA THR A 270 -23.33 1.56 9.84
C THR A 270 -22.75 2.69 10.70
N LEU A 271 -22.94 2.63 12.02
CA LEU A 271 -22.42 3.64 12.96
C LEU A 271 -20.92 3.48 13.27
N ASN A 272 -20.29 2.45 12.71
CA ASN A 272 -18.92 2.04 12.97
C ASN A 272 -17.90 3.17 12.73
N TYR A 273 -18.02 3.86 11.59
CA TYR A 273 -17.13 4.96 11.24
C TYR A 273 -17.27 6.15 12.21
N ALA A 274 -18.50 6.48 12.59
CA ALA A 274 -18.78 7.57 13.51
C ALA A 274 -18.28 7.26 14.93
N LEU A 275 -18.50 6.03 15.40
CA LEU A 275 -18.02 5.56 16.70
C LEU A 275 -16.50 5.47 16.75
N PHE A 276 -15.84 5.00 15.68
CA PHE A 276 -14.39 5.00 15.58
C PHE A 276 -13.82 6.41 15.75
N GLY A 277 -14.40 7.40 15.04
CA GLY A 277 -13.98 8.80 15.16
C GLY A 277 -14.17 9.38 16.56
N VAL A 278 -15.17 8.94 17.33
CA VAL A 278 -15.39 9.42 18.70
C VAL A 278 -14.46 8.75 19.72
N LEU A 279 -14.23 7.45 19.55
CA LEU A 279 -13.51 6.62 20.53
C LEU A 279 -11.99 6.69 20.40
N ASN A 280 -11.45 7.18 19.27
CA ASN A 280 -10.02 7.31 19.02
C ASN A 280 -9.54 8.77 18.99
N GLY A 281 -8.21 8.96 19.05
CA GLY A 281 -7.57 10.25 18.79
C GLY A 281 -7.81 11.29 19.88
N GLY A 282 -7.72 10.90 21.15
CA GLY A 282 -7.78 11.77 22.32
C GLY A 282 -9.08 12.54 22.55
N LEU A 283 -10.10 12.37 21.71
CA LEU A 283 -11.28 13.25 21.66
C LEU A 283 -12.05 13.29 22.98
N MET A 284 -12.36 12.13 23.57
CA MET A 284 -13.12 12.05 24.82
C MET A 284 -12.37 12.71 25.98
N PHE A 285 -11.06 12.50 26.06
CA PHE A 285 -10.23 13.12 27.08
C PHE A 285 -10.14 14.65 26.88
N GLY A 286 -9.84 15.08 25.65
CA GLY A 286 -9.77 16.50 25.29
C GLY A 286 -11.10 17.22 25.51
N ALA A 287 -12.23 16.58 25.20
CA ALA A 287 -13.56 17.13 25.41
C ALA A 287 -13.88 17.37 26.90
N VAL A 288 -13.54 16.41 27.78
CA VAL A 288 -13.92 16.45 29.20
C VAL A 288 -12.95 17.26 30.04
N PHE A 289 -11.63 17.17 29.80
CA PHE A 289 -10.60 17.73 30.67
C PHE A 289 -9.90 18.98 30.13
N MET A 290 -9.98 19.25 28.81
CA MET A 290 -9.24 20.36 28.20
C MET A 290 -10.14 21.43 27.58
N ALA A 291 -11.17 21.02 26.83
CA ALA A 291 -12.12 21.94 26.21
C ALA A 291 -12.99 22.68 27.25
N THR A 292 -13.17 22.10 28.43
CA THR A 292 -13.97 22.62 29.55
C THR A 292 -13.16 23.48 30.52
N GLU A 293 -11.92 23.84 30.18
CA GLU A 293 -11.10 24.69 31.04
C GLU A 293 -11.82 26.05 31.28
N PRO A 294 -12.07 26.45 32.54
CA PRO A 294 -12.95 27.58 32.87
C PRO A 294 -12.39 28.96 32.53
N VAL A 295 -11.10 29.03 32.18
CA VAL A 295 -10.42 30.29 31.84
C VAL A 295 -10.48 30.57 30.34
N THR A 296 -10.31 29.54 29.51
CA THR A 296 -10.18 29.68 28.05
C THR A 296 -11.48 29.44 27.30
N SER A 297 -12.50 28.87 27.96
CA SER A 297 -13.82 28.61 27.37
C SER A 297 -14.77 29.81 27.54
N PRO A 298 -15.72 30.00 26.60
CA PRO A 298 -16.74 31.05 26.71
C PRO A 298 -17.70 30.81 27.87
N ARG A 299 -18.29 31.88 28.40
CA ARG A 299 -19.23 31.82 29.55
C ARG A 299 -20.68 31.97 29.13
N ASN A 300 -20.95 32.58 27.98
CA ASN A 300 -22.30 32.75 27.48
C ASN A 300 -22.84 31.43 26.92
N PRO A 301 -24.04 30.97 27.36
CA PRO A 301 -24.75 29.82 26.81
C PRO A 301 -24.69 29.64 25.28
N ASN A 302 -24.91 30.71 24.52
CA ASN A 302 -24.92 30.64 23.05
C ASN A 302 -23.50 30.61 22.47
N GLY A 303 -22.54 31.25 23.14
CA GLY A 303 -21.13 31.22 22.77
C GLY A 303 -20.53 29.85 22.99
N VAL A 304 -20.92 29.16 24.07
CA VAL A 304 -20.58 27.77 24.35
C VAL A 304 -21.01 26.84 23.22
N ILE A 305 -22.23 26.98 22.69
CA ILE A 305 -22.71 26.13 21.59
C ILE A 305 -21.88 26.33 20.33
N LEU A 306 -21.63 27.59 19.94
CA LEU A 306 -20.80 27.90 18.77
C LEU A 306 -19.37 27.42 18.92
N TYR A 307 -18.79 27.62 20.11
CA TYR A 307 -17.43 27.18 20.44
C TYR A 307 -17.32 25.65 20.31
N SER A 308 -18.24 24.90 20.90
CA SER A 308 -18.22 23.44 20.84
C SER A 308 -18.47 22.86 19.46
N PHE A 309 -19.34 23.49 18.66
CA PHE A 309 -19.53 23.08 17.26
C PHE A 309 -18.26 23.36 16.42
N GLY A 310 -17.64 24.52 16.62
CA GLY A 310 -16.37 24.88 15.98
C GLY A 310 -15.23 23.92 16.35
N LEU A 311 -15.15 23.49 17.62
CA LEU A 311 -14.22 22.46 18.06
C LEU A 311 -14.38 21.17 17.25
N GLY A 312 -15.61 20.68 17.09
CA GLY A 312 -15.88 19.45 16.35
C GLY A 312 -15.54 19.55 14.86
N ALA A 313 -16.00 20.63 14.21
CA ALA A 313 -15.72 20.89 12.81
C ALA A 313 -14.22 21.00 12.52
N LEU A 314 -13.47 21.75 13.34
CA LEU A 314 -12.02 21.86 13.18
C LEU A 314 -11.29 20.55 13.48
N THR A 315 -11.76 19.76 14.44
CA THR A 315 -11.15 18.46 14.75
C THR A 315 -11.29 17.49 13.59
N VAL A 316 -12.49 17.44 12.98
CA VAL A 316 -12.71 16.66 11.76
C VAL A 316 -11.84 17.20 10.64
N LEU A 317 -11.83 18.51 10.40
CA LEU A 317 -10.96 19.12 9.40
C LEU A 317 -9.50 18.70 9.57
N PHE A 318 -8.93 18.80 10.78
CA PHE A 318 -7.53 18.45 10.97
C PHE A 318 -7.26 16.95 10.79
N ARG A 319 -8.21 16.07 11.13
CA ARG A 319 -8.07 14.63 10.86
C ARG A 319 -8.02 14.30 9.36
N PHE A 320 -8.73 15.05 8.54
CA PHE A 320 -8.74 14.84 7.08
C PHE A 320 -7.75 15.73 6.31
N ALA A 321 -7.33 16.88 6.84
CA ALA A 321 -6.48 17.84 6.12
C ALA A 321 -5.02 17.87 6.60
N SER A 322 -4.74 17.41 7.83
CA SER A 322 -3.40 17.48 8.42
C SER A 322 -2.58 16.23 8.11
N SER A 323 -1.26 16.39 8.10
CA SER A 323 -0.26 15.30 8.14
C SER A 323 -0.09 14.70 9.53
N MET A 324 -0.86 15.18 10.51
CA MET A 324 -0.87 14.67 11.87
C MET A 324 -2.17 13.91 12.14
N PRO A 325 -2.09 12.68 12.67
CA PRO A 325 -3.26 11.83 12.87
C PRO A 325 -4.21 12.37 13.95
N GLU A 326 -3.76 13.26 14.84
CA GLU A 326 -4.56 13.82 15.93
C GLU A 326 -4.87 15.32 15.71
N GLY A 327 -6.17 15.68 15.68
CA GLY A 327 -6.66 17.05 15.43
C GLY A 327 -7.18 17.82 16.66
N VAL A 328 -7.26 17.17 17.82
CA VAL A 328 -7.98 17.66 19.01
C VAL A 328 -7.24 18.80 19.72
N ALA A 329 -5.92 18.68 19.90
CA ALA A 329 -5.13 19.71 20.55
C ALA A 329 -5.14 21.03 19.77
N THR A 330 -4.96 20.94 18.45
CA THR A 330 -4.95 22.08 17.53
C THR A 330 -6.32 22.75 17.45
N SER A 331 -7.40 21.98 17.39
CA SER A 331 -8.76 22.55 17.36
C SER A 331 -9.09 23.32 18.63
N ILE A 332 -8.73 22.80 19.81
CA ILE A 332 -8.96 23.48 21.10
C ILE A 332 -8.19 24.80 21.17
N LEU A 333 -6.91 24.81 20.79
CA LEU A 333 -6.12 26.04 20.87
C LEU A 333 -6.58 27.12 19.90
N ILE A 334 -6.98 26.75 18.67
CA ILE A 334 -7.54 27.70 17.71
C ILE A 334 -8.86 28.27 18.24
N MET A 335 -9.74 27.42 18.77
CA MET A 335 -11.01 27.90 19.32
C MET A 335 -10.83 28.77 20.57
N ASN A 336 -9.81 28.51 21.39
CA ASN A 336 -9.44 29.39 22.51
C ASN A 336 -9.09 30.82 22.04
N MET A 337 -8.46 30.98 20.87
CA MET A 337 -8.21 32.31 20.28
C MET A 337 -9.51 33.04 19.95
N PHE A 338 -10.49 32.30 19.46
CA PHE A 338 -11.78 32.85 19.06
C PHE A 338 -12.76 33.02 20.23
N THR A 339 -12.48 32.49 21.42
CA THR A 339 -13.37 32.58 22.58
C THR A 339 -13.84 34.01 22.85
N ALA A 340 -12.93 34.99 22.89
CA ALA A 340 -13.29 36.38 23.16
C ALA A 340 -14.17 37.01 22.06
N ALA A 341 -13.92 36.63 20.79
CA ALA A 341 -14.72 37.09 19.66
C ALA A 341 -16.12 36.47 19.67
N LEU A 342 -16.20 35.15 19.91
CA LEU A 342 -17.45 34.40 20.03
C LEU A 342 -18.30 34.92 21.19
N GLU A 343 -17.70 35.17 22.35
CA GLU A 343 -18.40 35.70 23.52
C GLU A 343 -19.05 37.06 23.21
N ARG A 344 -18.31 37.98 22.59
CA ARG A 344 -18.83 39.31 22.19
C ARG A 344 -19.91 39.21 21.14
N PHE A 345 -19.73 38.35 20.15
CA PHE A 345 -20.70 38.14 19.07
C PHE A 345 -22.00 37.52 19.60
N SER A 346 -21.89 36.45 20.39
CA SER A 346 -23.03 35.79 21.03
C SER A 346 -23.74 36.68 22.05
N ALA A 347 -23.03 37.59 22.72
CA ALA A 347 -23.64 38.57 23.61
C ALA A 347 -24.50 39.57 22.81
N LYS A 348 -24.01 40.09 21.68
CA LYS A 348 -24.80 40.97 20.80
C LYS A 348 -26.05 40.26 20.27
N LEU A 349 -25.90 39.05 19.74
CA LEU A 349 -27.01 38.26 19.22
C LEU A 349 -28.06 37.91 20.27
N ARG A 350 -27.68 37.81 21.56
CA ARG A 350 -28.61 37.53 22.65
C ARG A 350 -29.54 38.70 22.97
N VAL A 351 -29.10 39.93 22.71
CA VAL A 351 -29.87 41.16 22.97
C VAL A 351 -30.64 41.63 21.73
N GLU A 352 -30.36 41.06 20.56
CA GLU A 352 -31.01 41.42 19.30
C GLU A 352 -32.52 41.09 19.32
N PRO A 353 -33.41 42.09 19.09
CA PRO A 353 -34.85 41.88 19.14
C PRO A 353 -35.37 41.08 17.92
N ASN A 354 -34.67 41.13 16.80
CA ASN A 354 -35.07 40.45 15.57
C ASN A 354 -34.62 38.98 15.57
N LYS A 355 -35.51 38.09 16.02
CA LYS A 355 -35.26 36.64 16.08
C LYS A 355 -34.86 36.01 14.74
N ARG A 356 -35.32 36.55 13.59
CA ARG A 356 -34.96 36.02 12.26
C ARG A 356 -33.48 36.26 11.96
N LYS A 357 -32.95 37.45 12.25
CA LYS A 357 -31.53 37.76 12.07
C LYS A 357 -30.65 36.86 12.93
N VAL A 358 -31.09 36.57 14.15
CA VAL A 358 -30.39 35.67 15.07
C VAL A 358 -30.30 34.26 14.49
N VAL A 359 -31.42 33.68 14.05
CA VAL A 359 -31.45 32.32 13.46
C VAL A 359 -30.60 32.24 12.19
N VAL A 360 -30.71 33.21 11.28
CA VAL A 360 -29.92 33.25 10.04
C VAL A 360 -28.42 33.35 10.34
N SER A 361 -28.03 34.17 11.32
CA SER A 361 -26.62 34.33 11.69
C SER A 361 -26.03 33.02 12.25
N TYR A 362 -26.76 32.31 13.11
CA TYR A 362 -26.32 31.01 13.61
C TYR A 362 -26.31 29.94 12.50
N ALA A 363 -27.29 29.95 11.60
CA ALA A 363 -27.34 29.00 10.49
C ALA A 363 -26.18 29.18 9.51
N LEU A 364 -25.82 30.42 9.17
CA LEU A 364 -24.68 30.73 8.31
C LEU A 364 -23.35 30.29 8.93
N ILE A 365 -23.17 30.50 10.23
CA ILE A 365 -21.95 30.05 10.95
C ILE A 365 -21.92 28.52 11.02
N GLY A 366 -23.05 27.88 11.29
CA GLY A 366 -23.17 26.42 11.26
C GLY A 366 -22.83 25.85 9.89
N LEU A 367 -23.36 26.44 8.81
CA LEU A 367 -23.04 26.09 7.42
C LEU A 367 -21.57 26.33 7.08
N LEU A 368 -20.96 27.42 7.57
CA LEU A 368 -19.55 27.71 7.37
C LEU A 368 -18.68 26.63 8.01
N PHE A 369 -18.91 26.30 9.27
CA PHE A 369 -18.17 25.23 9.96
C PHE A 369 -18.43 23.84 9.34
N ALA A 370 -19.67 23.55 8.93
CA ALA A 370 -19.99 22.32 8.22
C ALA A 370 -19.29 22.25 6.85
N GLY A 371 -19.31 23.35 6.08
CA GLY A 371 -18.65 23.46 4.78
C GLY A 371 -17.13 23.34 4.87
N ILE A 372 -16.53 23.94 5.90
CA ILE A 372 -15.10 23.77 6.21
C ILE A 372 -14.78 22.29 6.48
N GLY A 373 -15.63 21.60 7.24
CA GLY A 373 -15.50 20.17 7.50
C GLY A 373 -15.67 19.29 6.25
N THR A 374 -16.67 19.57 5.41
CA THR A 374 -16.98 18.75 4.22
C THR A 374 -16.04 19.00 3.05
N LEU A 375 -15.59 20.24 2.80
CA LEU A 375 -14.65 20.56 1.72
C LEU A 375 -13.28 19.90 1.92
N ALA A 376 -12.81 19.80 3.18
CA ALA A 376 -11.57 19.10 3.50
C ALA A 376 -11.64 17.59 3.20
N VAL A 377 -12.84 17.01 3.26
CA VAL A 377 -13.09 15.59 2.97
C VAL A 377 -13.07 15.33 1.48
N VAL A 378 -13.77 16.15 0.68
CA VAL A 378 -13.81 15.97 -0.79
C VAL A 378 -12.43 16.04 -1.41
N LYS A 379 -11.55 16.93 -0.91
CA LYS A 379 -10.21 17.10 -1.47
C LYS A 379 -9.26 15.93 -1.18
N ASN A 380 -9.49 15.17 -0.10
CA ASN A 380 -8.54 14.19 0.43
C ASN A 380 -9.13 12.76 0.55
N MET A 381 -10.15 12.44 -0.24
CA MET A 381 -10.66 11.07 -0.34
C MET A 381 -9.72 10.19 -1.18
N PRO A 382 -9.43 8.95 -0.77
CA PRO A 382 -8.73 8.00 -1.62
C PRO A 382 -9.60 7.72 -2.86
N LYS A 383 -9.04 7.95 -4.04
CA LYS A 383 -9.69 7.66 -5.31
C LYS A 383 -9.73 6.13 -5.49
N HIS A 384 -10.91 5.55 -5.71
CA HIS A 384 -11.02 4.13 -6.03
C HIS A 384 -10.28 3.82 -7.34
N ILE A 385 -9.56 2.70 -7.35
CA ILE A 385 -8.87 2.17 -8.54
C ILE A 385 -9.83 1.19 -9.20
N GLU A 386 -10.29 1.54 -10.40
CA GLU A 386 -11.14 0.67 -11.21
C GLU A 386 -10.32 0.09 -12.35
N PHE A 387 -10.42 -1.22 -12.55
CA PHE A 387 -9.85 -1.88 -13.73
C PHE A 387 -10.75 -1.59 -14.94
N VAL A 388 -10.15 -1.15 -16.05
CA VAL A 388 -10.87 -0.81 -17.28
C VAL A 388 -10.69 -1.93 -18.30
N GLU A 389 -9.46 -2.14 -18.76
CA GLU A 389 -9.14 -3.10 -19.81
C GLU A 389 -7.67 -3.52 -19.75
N THR A 390 -7.38 -4.64 -20.42
CA THR A 390 -6.01 -5.16 -20.63
C THR A 390 -5.75 -5.34 -22.12
N GLU A 391 -4.59 -4.92 -22.57
CA GLU A 391 -4.10 -5.04 -23.94
C GLU A 391 -2.70 -5.65 -23.93
N GLN A 392 -2.33 -6.40 -24.97
CA GLN A 392 -0.94 -6.81 -25.18
C GLN A 392 -0.20 -5.80 -26.05
N ASP A 393 1.05 -5.51 -25.71
CA ASP A 393 1.97 -4.85 -26.62
C ASP A 393 2.61 -5.90 -27.53
N PHE A 394 2.24 -5.92 -28.81
CA PHE A 394 2.78 -6.87 -29.79
C PHE A 394 4.26 -6.66 -30.13
N SER A 395 4.88 -5.57 -29.68
CA SER A 395 6.31 -5.34 -29.89
C SER A 395 7.19 -6.00 -28.83
N THR A 396 6.71 -6.08 -27.59
CA THR A 396 7.46 -6.64 -26.45
C THR A 396 6.80 -7.90 -25.87
N PHE A 397 5.60 -8.24 -26.36
CA PHE A 397 4.69 -9.25 -25.82
C PHE A 397 4.27 -9.04 -24.36
N ASN A 398 4.58 -7.87 -23.77
CA ASN A 398 4.17 -7.49 -22.42
C ASN A 398 2.69 -7.13 -22.34
N PHE A 399 2.12 -7.13 -21.13
CA PHE A 399 0.74 -6.76 -20.89
C PHE A 399 0.63 -5.31 -20.40
N LYS A 400 -0.35 -4.57 -20.92
CA LYS A 400 -0.72 -3.22 -20.51
C LYS A 400 -2.09 -3.25 -19.85
N TYR A 401 -2.13 -2.95 -18.57
CA TYR A 401 -3.35 -2.83 -17.78
C TYR A 401 -3.73 -1.36 -17.64
N LYS A 402 -4.96 -1.00 -18.06
CA LYS A 402 -5.50 0.34 -17.88
C LYS A 402 -6.39 0.40 -16.64
N PHE A 403 -6.06 1.31 -15.73
CA PHE A 403 -6.79 1.58 -14.50
C PHE A 403 -7.32 3.01 -14.50
N LEU A 404 -8.52 3.20 -13.98
CA LEU A 404 -9.10 4.51 -13.75
C LEU A 404 -8.98 4.85 -12.27
N ILE A 405 -8.30 5.95 -11.95
CA ILE A 405 -8.16 6.45 -10.58
C ILE A 405 -8.84 7.82 -10.50
N GLY A 406 -10.12 7.82 -10.15
CA GLY A 406 -10.98 9.02 -10.20
C GLY A 406 -11.34 9.40 -11.64
N GLU A 407 -10.66 10.39 -12.21
CA GLU A 407 -10.79 10.79 -13.63
C GLU A 407 -9.49 10.58 -14.43
N GLU A 408 -8.45 10.03 -13.79
CA GLU A 408 -7.13 9.83 -14.39
C GLU A 408 -6.95 8.39 -14.85
N GLU A 409 -6.50 8.23 -16.09
CA GLU A 409 -6.16 6.93 -16.66
C GLU A 409 -4.69 6.61 -16.37
N VAL A 410 -4.45 5.47 -15.73
CA VAL A 410 -3.13 4.99 -15.35
C VAL A 410 -2.87 3.68 -16.06
N VAL A 411 -1.78 3.62 -16.80
CA VAL A 411 -1.36 2.41 -17.53
C VAL A 411 -0.21 1.75 -16.78
N VAL A 412 -0.39 0.49 -16.44
CA VAL A 412 0.60 -0.36 -15.76
C VAL A 412 1.06 -1.44 -16.74
N GLU A 413 2.36 -1.52 -16.96
CA GLU A 413 2.99 -2.52 -17.82
C GLU A 413 3.55 -3.67 -16.98
N THR A 414 3.24 -4.90 -17.37
CA THR A 414 3.74 -6.12 -16.72
C THR A 414 4.41 -7.06 -17.70
N ASP A 415 5.31 -7.91 -17.20
CA ASP A 415 5.79 -9.07 -17.95
C ASP A 415 4.72 -10.17 -18.07
N LYS A 416 5.04 -11.24 -18.81
CA LYS A 416 4.19 -12.45 -18.96
C LYS A 416 3.93 -13.18 -17.63
N SER A 417 4.73 -12.93 -16.60
CA SER A 417 4.56 -13.44 -15.23
C SER A 417 3.77 -12.49 -14.32
N TYR A 418 3.12 -11.46 -14.89
CA TYR A 418 2.35 -10.42 -14.18
C TYR A 418 3.15 -9.54 -13.22
N LYS A 419 4.49 -9.51 -13.36
CA LYS A 419 5.34 -8.63 -12.57
C LYS A 419 5.34 -7.23 -13.17
N ILE A 420 5.06 -6.23 -12.34
CA ILE A 420 5.03 -4.83 -12.77
C ILE A 420 6.43 -4.37 -13.19
N LEU A 421 6.55 -3.96 -14.44
CA LEU A 421 7.76 -3.38 -15.03
C LEU A 421 7.72 -1.85 -14.92
N ASN A 422 6.59 -1.23 -15.30
CA ASN A 422 6.46 0.21 -15.38
C ASN A 422 5.04 0.70 -15.07
N ILE A 423 4.92 1.94 -14.60
CA ILE A 423 3.65 2.64 -14.38
C ILE A 423 3.78 4.01 -15.03
N ASN A 424 2.88 4.37 -15.95
CA ASN A 424 3.02 5.58 -16.77
C ASN A 424 3.08 6.88 -15.94
N ASN A 425 2.34 6.94 -14.84
CA ASN A 425 2.18 8.13 -14.02
C ASN A 425 3.03 8.02 -12.74
N PRO A 426 3.98 8.96 -12.51
CA PRO A 426 4.88 8.93 -11.35
C PRO A 426 4.16 8.97 -10.00
N ASP A 427 3.02 9.64 -9.92
CA ASP A 427 2.29 9.82 -8.66
C ASP A 427 1.74 8.51 -8.09
N TYR A 428 1.58 7.49 -8.94
CA TYR A 428 1.06 6.16 -8.61
C TYR A 428 2.14 5.08 -8.50
N ARG A 429 3.43 5.45 -8.42
CA ARG A 429 4.57 4.52 -8.30
C ARG A 429 4.92 4.11 -6.86
N THR A 430 4.09 4.45 -5.88
CA THR A 430 4.33 4.09 -4.47
C THR A 430 4.06 2.61 -4.21
N ASP A 431 4.63 2.06 -3.14
CA ASP A 431 4.50 0.63 -2.81
C ASP A 431 3.04 0.22 -2.49
N GLU A 432 2.24 1.17 -2.00
CA GLU A 432 0.81 0.99 -1.76
C GLU A 432 0.04 0.76 -3.07
N TYR A 433 0.24 1.63 -4.06
CA TYR A 433 -0.39 1.50 -5.37
C TYR A 433 0.10 0.27 -6.13
N LYS A 434 1.39 -0.06 -6.05
CA LYS A 434 1.94 -1.31 -6.63
C LYS A 434 1.24 -2.54 -6.07
N THR A 435 1.04 -2.61 -4.76
CA THR A 435 0.35 -3.74 -4.11
C THR A 435 -1.10 -3.84 -4.59
N ALA A 436 -1.81 -2.70 -4.65
CA ALA A 436 -3.19 -2.65 -5.13
C ALA A 436 -3.31 -3.04 -6.62
N PHE A 437 -2.38 -2.58 -7.47
CA PHE A 437 -2.33 -2.98 -8.87
C PHE A 437 -2.05 -4.48 -9.00
N SER A 438 -1.06 -5.02 -8.29
CA SER A 438 -0.76 -6.46 -8.33
C SER A 438 -1.96 -7.34 -7.94
N GLU A 439 -2.72 -6.94 -6.91
CA GLU A 439 -3.93 -7.67 -6.50
C GLU A 439 -5.01 -7.60 -7.60
N LEU A 440 -5.25 -6.43 -8.18
CA LEU A 440 -6.20 -6.27 -9.28
C LEU A 440 -5.76 -7.02 -10.55
N ILE A 441 -4.47 -7.06 -10.85
CA ILE A 441 -3.90 -7.80 -11.98
C ILE A 441 -4.09 -9.29 -11.79
N SER A 442 -3.78 -9.84 -10.60
CA SER A 442 -4.00 -11.26 -10.30
C SER A 442 -5.47 -11.70 -10.39
N LYS A 443 -6.41 -10.76 -10.21
CA LYS A 443 -7.84 -11.03 -10.34
C LYS A 443 -8.31 -10.96 -11.80
N ASN A 444 -7.58 -10.22 -12.65
CA ASN A 444 -7.90 -9.98 -14.06
C ASN A 444 -6.75 -10.48 -14.95
N GLU A 445 -6.38 -11.74 -14.78
CA GLU A 445 -5.35 -12.39 -15.61
C GLU A 445 -5.72 -12.31 -17.11
N TYR A 446 -4.70 -12.14 -17.95
CA TYR A 446 -4.88 -11.96 -19.37
C TYR A 446 -5.05 -13.32 -20.05
N LYS A 447 -6.27 -13.58 -20.52
CA LYS A 447 -6.71 -14.94 -20.91
C LYS A 447 -6.29 -15.37 -22.31
N ILE A 448 -5.92 -14.44 -23.18
CA ILE A 448 -5.59 -14.70 -24.58
C ILE A 448 -4.45 -13.76 -24.99
N TYR A 449 -3.32 -14.32 -25.40
CA TYR A 449 -2.17 -13.54 -25.87
C TYR A 449 -1.28 -14.32 -26.82
N VAL A 450 -0.52 -13.60 -27.64
CA VAL A 450 0.56 -14.19 -28.45
C VAL A 450 1.76 -14.38 -27.54
N ASP A 451 2.20 -15.62 -27.36
CA ASP A 451 3.36 -15.93 -26.53
C ASP A 451 4.66 -15.70 -27.30
N GLU A 452 4.69 -16.19 -28.54
CA GLU A 452 5.81 -16.11 -29.46
C GLU A 452 5.34 -15.93 -30.90
N ALA A 453 6.13 -15.21 -31.68
CA ALA A 453 5.92 -15.02 -33.12
C ALA A 453 7.27 -15.16 -33.83
N PHE A 454 7.28 -15.97 -34.89
CA PHE A 454 8.50 -16.30 -35.61
C PHE A 454 8.28 -16.28 -37.12
N GLU A 455 8.91 -15.33 -37.80
CA GLU A 455 8.82 -15.20 -39.26
C GLU A 455 10.09 -15.75 -39.95
N THR A 456 9.90 -16.63 -40.92
CA THR A 456 10.96 -17.17 -41.81
C THR A 456 10.87 -16.53 -43.19
N ALA A 457 11.69 -16.95 -44.16
CA ALA A 457 11.55 -16.47 -45.54
C ALA A 457 10.22 -16.87 -46.22
N VAL A 458 9.56 -17.95 -45.78
CA VAL A 458 8.41 -18.55 -46.47
C VAL A 458 7.12 -18.54 -45.67
N GLU A 459 7.20 -18.49 -44.34
CA GLU A 459 6.05 -18.58 -43.46
C GLU A 459 6.23 -17.79 -42.15
N LEU A 460 5.11 -17.45 -41.52
CA LEU A 460 5.01 -16.86 -40.18
C LEU A 460 4.34 -17.87 -39.26
N ARG A 461 5.00 -18.26 -38.17
CA ARG A 461 4.45 -19.12 -37.11
C ARG A 461 4.12 -18.27 -35.89
N LEU A 462 2.92 -18.43 -35.35
CA LEU A 462 2.44 -17.76 -34.15
C LEU A 462 2.05 -18.79 -33.10
N THR A 463 2.55 -18.63 -31.89
CA THR A 463 2.15 -19.41 -30.73
C THR A 463 1.21 -18.55 -29.89
N VAL A 464 -0.05 -18.92 -29.83
CA VAL A 464 -1.10 -18.20 -29.09
C VAL A 464 -1.53 -19.03 -27.90
N ILE A 465 -1.48 -18.44 -26.71
CA ILE A 465 -2.01 -19.04 -25.49
C ILE A 465 -3.41 -18.51 -25.26
N THR A 466 -4.37 -19.42 -25.10
CA THR A 466 -5.77 -19.09 -24.81
C THR A 466 -6.31 -19.95 -23.67
N THR A 467 -7.15 -19.41 -22.80
CA THR A 467 -7.80 -20.19 -21.75
C THR A 467 -9.00 -20.97 -22.31
N GLY A 468 -8.95 -22.30 -22.23
CA GLY A 468 -10.03 -23.23 -22.55
C GLY A 468 -11.04 -23.40 -21.40
N PHE A 469 -11.73 -24.54 -21.35
CA PHE A 469 -12.69 -24.82 -20.29
C PHE A 469 -12.03 -25.18 -18.97
N SER A 470 -10.95 -25.97 -19.00
CA SER A 470 -10.27 -26.48 -17.81
C SER A 470 -8.79 -26.15 -17.74
N ALA A 471 -8.14 -25.84 -18.86
CA ALA A 471 -6.72 -25.54 -18.93
C ALA A 471 -6.41 -24.38 -19.88
N ASN A 472 -5.17 -23.89 -19.83
CA ASN A 472 -4.65 -23.02 -20.89
C ASN A 472 -4.22 -23.91 -22.07
N LEU A 473 -4.59 -23.49 -23.27
CA LEU A 473 -4.31 -24.16 -24.52
C LEU A 473 -3.25 -23.38 -25.27
N THR A 474 -2.27 -24.12 -25.77
CA THR A 474 -1.29 -23.61 -26.72
C THR A 474 -1.79 -23.91 -28.13
N VAL A 475 -1.83 -22.89 -28.96
CA VAL A 475 -2.29 -22.97 -30.34
C VAL A 475 -1.18 -22.47 -31.24
N GLU A 476 -0.69 -23.31 -32.13
CA GLU A 476 0.29 -22.97 -33.15
C GLU A 476 -0.43 -22.69 -34.47
N ILE A 477 -0.16 -21.53 -35.05
CA ILE A 477 -0.83 -21.06 -36.27
C ILE A 477 0.24 -20.65 -37.27
N THR A 478 0.21 -21.28 -38.44
CA THR A 478 1.15 -21.00 -39.53
C THR A 478 0.46 -20.24 -40.64
N PHE A 479 1.09 -19.17 -41.09
CA PHE A 479 0.65 -18.33 -42.20
C PHE A 479 1.69 -18.35 -43.32
N ASN A 480 1.24 -18.30 -44.56
CA ASN A 480 2.12 -18.03 -45.70
C ASN A 480 2.51 -16.53 -45.78
N ASN A 481 3.37 -16.17 -46.73
CA ASN A 481 3.79 -14.77 -46.94
C ASN A 481 2.63 -13.82 -47.34
N ASP A 482 1.50 -14.34 -47.81
CA ASP A 482 0.28 -13.58 -48.13
C ASP A 482 -0.67 -13.46 -46.92
N PHE A 483 -0.25 -13.94 -45.74
CA PHE A 483 -1.02 -14.00 -44.50
C PHE A 483 -2.27 -14.89 -44.55
N GLU A 484 -2.27 -15.89 -45.44
CA GLU A 484 -3.28 -16.96 -45.43
C GLU A 484 -2.82 -18.08 -44.49
N MET A 485 -3.74 -18.57 -43.67
CA MET A 485 -3.49 -19.64 -42.70
C MET A 485 -3.31 -20.98 -43.42
N THR A 486 -2.17 -21.62 -43.24
CA THR A 486 -1.82 -22.91 -43.86
C THR A 486 -1.93 -24.08 -42.87
N ALA A 487 -1.69 -23.83 -41.58
CA ALA A 487 -1.83 -24.81 -40.52
C ALA A 487 -2.38 -24.17 -39.24
N PHE A 488 -3.14 -24.95 -38.48
CA PHE A 488 -3.67 -24.60 -37.17
C PHE A 488 -3.62 -25.86 -36.31
N GLU A 489 -2.71 -25.88 -35.35
CA GLU A 489 -2.42 -27.03 -34.51
C GLU A 489 -2.62 -26.66 -33.04
N THR A 490 -3.18 -27.58 -32.26
CA THR A 490 -3.43 -27.33 -30.83
C THR A 490 -3.41 -28.64 -30.08
N ASP A 491 -2.77 -28.64 -28.90
CA ASP A 491 -2.84 -29.77 -27.97
C ASP A 491 -3.98 -29.55 -26.98
N THR A 492 -5.05 -30.31 -27.15
CA THR A 492 -6.24 -30.29 -26.29
C THR A 492 -6.27 -31.44 -25.30
N SER A 493 -5.19 -32.21 -25.14
CA SER A 493 -5.11 -33.36 -24.24
C SER A 493 -5.42 -33.03 -22.77
N SER A 494 -5.21 -31.77 -22.39
CA SER A 494 -5.47 -31.21 -21.05
C SER A 494 -6.92 -30.75 -20.83
N GLU A 495 -7.77 -30.77 -21.86
CA GLU A 495 -9.17 -30.39 -21.79
C GLU A 495 -10.09 -31.57 -21.49
N THR A 496 -11.11 -31.35 -20.65
CA THR A 496 -12.02 -32.42 -20.24
C THR A 496 -13.24 -32.51 -21.16
N TYR A 497 -13.16 -33.35 -22.19
CA TYR A 497 -14.29 -33.59 -23.10
C TYR A 497 -15.23 -34.73 -22.66
N GLY A 498 -14.89 -35.45 -21.58
CA GLY A 498 -15.56 -36.66 -21.11
C GLY A 498 -16.69 -36.48 -20.07
N SER A 499 -17.51 -35.42 -20.14
CA SER A 499 -18.66 -35.25 -19.24
C SER A 499 -19.84 -36.16 -19.62
N PRO A 500 -20.65 -36.68 -18.66
CA PRO A 500 -21.88 -37.44 -18.96
C PRO A 500 -22.92 -36.68 -19.81
N ASP A 501 -22.78 -35.36 -19.98
CA ASP A 501 -23.59 -34.52 -20.87
C ASP A 501 -23.18 -34.63 -22.35
N ASN A 502 -21.99 -35.18 -22.67
CA ASN A 502 -21.48 -35.36 -24.04
C ASN A 502 -21.89 -36.70 -24.69
N LYS A 503 -22.95 -37.36 -24.17
CA LYS A 503 -23.44 -38.66 -24.66
C LYS A 503 -24.12 -38.63 -26.03
N GLU A 504 -24.40 -37.45 -26.60
CA GLU A 504 -25.02 -37.32 -27.93
C GLU A 504 -24.01 -37.30 -29.09
N TRP A 505 -22.74 -37.52 -28.78
CA TRP A 505 -21.67 -37.33 -29.76
C TRP A 505 -21.40 -38.59 -30.59
N ASN A 506 -21.79 -38.54 -31.86
CA ASN A 506 -21.71 -39.67 -32.81
C ASN A 506 -20.75 -39.39 -33.99
N GLY A 507 -19.72 -38.54 -33.81
CA GLY A 507 -18.79 -38.14 -34.89
C GLY A 507 -17.40 -37.72 -34.42
N VAL A 508 -16.65 -37.01 -35.28
CA VAL A 508 -15.30 -36.47 -35.01
C VAL A 508 -15.31 -35.47 -33.85
N HIS A 509 -14.32 -35.57 -32.97
CA HIS A 509 -14.12 -34.75 -31.77
C HIS A 509 -13.84 -33.26 -32.19
N PRO A 510 -14.08 -32.20 -31.37
CA PRO A 510 -14.04 -30.80 -31.78
C PRO A 510 -12.59 -30.34 -31.93
N ASP A 511 -11.66 -30.89 -31.15
CA ASP A 511 -10.22 -30.75 -31.34
C ASP A 511 -9.75 -31.21 -32.72
N GLU A 512 -10.35 -32.25 -33.29
CA GLU A 512 -10.03 -32.74 -34.63
C GLU A 512 -10.82 -32.01 -35.73
N ALA A 513 -12.00 -31.47 -35.41
CA ALA A 513 -12.91 -30.89 -36.41
C ALA A 513 -12.86 -29.37 -36.51
N THR A 514 -12.52 -28.66 -35.43
CA THR A 514 -12.55 -27.19 -35.36
C THR A 514 -11.33 -26.55 -36.03
N PRO A 515 -10.08 -27.06 -35.88
CA PRO A 515 -8.93 -26.50 -36.60
C PRO A 515 -9.08 -26.48 -38.13
N PRO A 516 -9.51 -27.57 -38.81
CA PRO A 516 -9.71 -27.53 -40.27
C PRO A 516 -10.83 -26.56 -40.70
N GLN A 517 -11.87 -26.39 -39.88
CA GLN A 517 -12.96 -25.44 -40.15
C GLN A 517 -12.52 -23.98 -40.02
N ILE A 518 -11.60 -23.68 -39.11
CA ILE A 518 -11.01 -22.35 -38.95
C ILE A 518 -10.20 -21.99 -40.21
N ILE A 519 -9.41 -22.94 -40.73
CA ILE A 519 -8.62 -22.75 -41.96
C ILE A 519 -9.56 -22.52 -43.16
N GLU A 520 -10.61 -23.32 -43.33
CA GLU A 520 -11.58 -23.17 -44.44
C GLU A 520 -12.35 -21.84 -44.38
N ASN A 521 -12.64 -21.33 -43.18
CA ASN A 521 -13.43 -20.11 -42.96
C ASN A 521 -12.59 -18.92 -42.47
N GLN A 522 -11.30 -18.88 -42.79
CA GLN A 522 -10.38 -17.84 -42.31
C GLN A 522 -10.86 -16.40 -42.59
N ASP A 523 -11.55 -16.17 -43.72
CA ASP A 523 -12.10 -14.86 -44.12
C ASP A 523 -13.32 -14.43 -43.28
N ASP A 524 -14.01 -15.39 -42.66
CA ASP A 524 -15.22 -15.15 -41.87
C ASP A 524 -15.36 -16.21 -40.76
N LEU A 525 -14.59 -15.99 -39.68
CA LEU A 525 -14.57 -16.84 -38.49
C LEU A 525 -15.92 -16.90 -37.74
N SER A 526 -16.95 -16.14 -38.16
CA SER A 526 -18.31 -16.28 -37.62
C SER A 526 -19.06 -17.49 -38.17
N LYS A 527 -18.55 -18.10 -39.25
CA LYS A 527 -19.12 -19.29 -39.90
C LYS A 527 -18.59 -20.61 -39.36
N VAL A 528 -17.64 -20.57 -38.41
CA VAL A 528 -17.11 -21.76 -37.74
C VAL A 528 -18.19 -22.32 -36.80
N ASP A 529 -18.62 -23.57 -37.05
CA ASP A 529 -19.67 -24.21 -36.27
C ASP A 529 -19.17 -24.61 -34.87
N VAL A 530 -19.61 -23.86 -33.86
CA VAL A 530 -19.33 -24.18 -32.46
C VAL A 530 -20.18 -25.39 -32.03
N LYS A 531 -19.54 -26.57 -31.94
CA LYS A 531 -20.23 -27.81 -31.53
C LYS A 531 -20.72 -27.74 -30.07
N THR A 532 -21.96 -28.17 -29.83
CA THR A 532 -22.56 -28.31 -28.50
C THR A 532 -21.82 -29.38 -27.69
N GLY A 533 -21.42 -29.05 -26.45
CA GLY A 533 -20.67 -29.96 -25.56
C GLY A 533 -19.19 -29.60 -25.34
N ALA A 534 -18.63 -28.72 -26.18
CA ALA A 534 -17.27 -28.17 -26.05
C ALA A 534 -17.23 -26.67 -26.42
N THR A 535 -18.30 -25.94 -26.09
CA THR A 535 -18.51 -24.55 -26.52
C THR A 535 -17.40 -23.61 -26.05
N ALA A 536 -16.99 -23.70 -24.78
CA ALA A 536 -15.94 -22.84 -24.23
C ALA A 536 -14.59 -23.05 -24.92
N THR A 537 -14.22 -24.31 -25.16
CA THR A 537 -12.96 -24.68 -25.84
C THR A 537 -12.97 -24.25 -27.31
N ASN A 538 -14.07 -24.49 -28.03
CA ASN A 538 -14.22 -24.06 -29.42
C ASN A 538 -14.20 -22.52 -29.56
N GLU A 539 -14.86 -21.80 -28.66
CA GLU A 539 -14.81 -20.33 -28.63
C GLU A 539 -13.40 -19.82 -28.33
N ALA A 540 -12.65 -20.49 -27.44
CA ALA A 540 -11.25 -20.17 -27.17
C ALA A 540 -10.37 -20.32 -28.41
N LEU A 541 -10.50 -21.42 -29.17
CA LEU A 541 -9.76 -21.64 -30.42
C LEU A 541 -10.10 -20.58 -31.49
N VAL A 542 -11.39 -20.25 -31.66
CA VAL A 542 -11.81 -19.21 -32.60
C VAL A 542 -11.30 -17.83 -32.17
N ASN A 543 -11.28 -17.54 -30.86
CA ASN A 543 -10.71 -16.29 -30.36
C ASN A 543 -9.19 -16.23 -30.52
N ALA A 544 -8.47 -17.35 -30.37
CA ALA A 544 -7.04 -17.43 -30.65
C ALA A 544 -6.75 -17.11 -32.12
N ALA A 545 -7.53 -17.66 -33.07
CA ALA A 545 -7.43 -17.32 -34.49
C ALA A 545 -7.67 -15.81 -34.74
N ARG A 546 -8.72 -15.23 -34.14
CA ARG A 546 -8.98 -13.77 -34.25
C ARG A 546 -7.83 -12.94 -33.68
N TYR A 547 -7.23 -13.39 -32.60
CA TYR A 547 -6.13 -12.69 -31.95
C TYR A 547 -4.83 -12.77 -32.77
N ALA A 548 -4.58 -13.90 -33.44
CA ALA A 548 -3.51 -14.04 -34.43
C ALA A 548 -3.67 -13.05 -35.60
N PHE A 549 -4.89 -12.88 -36.13
CA PHE A 549 -5.14 -11.87 -37.15
C PHE A 549 -4.93 -10.43 -36.67
N LYS A 550 -5.13 -10.11 -35.38
CA LYS A 550 -4.74 -8.80 -34.82
C LYS A 550 -3.22 -8.60 -34.83
N TYR A 551 -2.43 -9.64 -34.60
CA TYR A 551 -0.98 -9.56 -34.73
C TYR A 551 -0.56 -9.32 -36.19
N ILE A 552 -1.24 -9.95 -37.16
CA ILE A 552 -1.03 -9.68 -38.58
C ILE A 552 -1.37 -8.23 -38.93
N GLU A 553 -2.50 -7.70 -38.43
CA GLU A 553 -2.85 -6.29 -38.60
C GLU A 553 -1.79 -5.36 -38.01
N TYR A 554 -1.19 -5.73 -36.87
CA TYR A 554 -0.04 -5.02 -36.32
C TYR A 554 1.17 -5.09 -37.28
N LEU A 555 1.55 -6.27 -37.79
CA LEU A 555 2.65 -6.43 -38.74
C LEU A 555 2.47 -5.63 -40.05
N GLN A 556 1.23 -5.43 -40.49
CA GLN A 556 0.89 -4.65 -41.68
C GLN A 556 0.97 -3.12 -41.43
N ASN A 557 0.88 -2.69 -40.17
CA ASN A 557 0.90 -1.28 -39.77
C ASN A 557 2.23 -0.84 -39.13
N ILE A 558 3.28 -1.67 -39.22
CA ILE A 558 4.61 -1.32 -38.73
C ILE A 558 5.16 -0.14 -39.54
N THR A 559 5.65 0.89 -38.84
CA THR A 559 6.26 2.09 -39.45
C THR A 559 7.76 2.18 -39.25
N GLU A 560 8.29 1.51 -38.22
CA GLU A 560 9.71 1.45 -37.89
C GLU A 560 10.26 0.07 -38.22
N LEU A 561 11.53 -0.01 -38.63
CA LEU A 561 12.16 -1.28 -38.95
C LEU A 561 12.24 -2.18 -37.70
N LYS A 562 11.64 -3.37 -37.77
CA LYS A 562 11.65 -4.35 -36.69
C LYS A 562 12.15 -5.70 -37.13
N LEU A 563 12.89 -6.36 -36.24
CA LEU A 563 13.23 -7.77 -36.39
C LEU A 563 12.01 -8.62 -36.02
N VAL A 564 11.58 -9.49 -36.93
CA VAL A 564 10.39 -10.36 -36.77
C VAL A 564 10.74 -11.85 -36.77
N GLY A 565 11.99 -12.19 -37.08
CA GLY A 565 12.52 -13.54 -36.94
C GLY A 565 13.99 -13.62 -37.28
N ASN A 566 14.66 -14.66 -36.78
CA ASN A 566 16.04 -14.98 -37.08
C ASN A 566 16.23 -16.50 -37.11
N TYR A 567 16.91 -17.02 -38.12
CA TYR A 567 17.17 -18.46 -38.22
C TYR A 567 18.52 -18.72 -38.86
N GLN A 568 19.04 -19.93 -38.66
CA GLN A 568 20.27 -20.36 -39.31
C GLN A 568 19.97 -21.02 -40.66
N ASN A 569 20.64 -20.57 -41.71
CA ASN A 569 20.62 -21.25 -42.99
C ASN A 569 21.57 -22.47 -42.91
N TYR A 570 20.99 -23.67 -42.89
CA TYR A 570 21.75 -24.91 -42.70
C TYR A 570 22.66 -25.29 -43.89
N ASP A 571 22.54 -24.63 -45.05
CA ASP A 571 23.43 -24.86 -46.19
C ASP A 571 24.79 -24.19 -46.04
N ASN A 572 24.80 -22.94 -45.56
CA ASN A 572 26.01 -22.12 -45.43
C ASN A 572 26.39 -21.80 -43.97
N LEU A 573 25.55 -22.20 -43.01
CA LEU A 573 25.65 -21.92 -41.57
C LEU A 573 25.62 -20.42 -41.21
N ASN A 574 25.20 -19.57 -42.14
CA ASN A 574 25.01 -18.13 -41.90
C ASN A 574 23.66 -17.88 -41.22
N PHE A 575 23.51 -16.71 -40.62
CA PHE A 575 22.26 -16.29 -40.00
C PHE A 575 21.43 -15.45 -40.97
N VAL A 576 20.15 -15.76 -41.07
CA VAL A 576 19.17 -15.00 -41.83
C VAL A 576 18.31 -14.24 -40.84
N TYR A 577 18.31 -12.92 -40.94
CA TYR A 577 17.47 -12.01 -40.18
C TYR A 577 16.30 -11.56 -41.06
N VAL A 578 15.09 -11.73 -40.54
CA VAL A 578 13.85 -11.32 -41.19
C VAL A 578 13.39 -10.03 -40.54
N LEU A 579 13.41 -8.95 -41.30
CA LEU A 579 13.03 -7.61 -40.84
C LEU A 579 11.80 -7.12 -41.59
N ARG A 580 11.00 -6.27 -40.95
CA ARG A 580 9.78 -5.71 -41.52
C ARG A 580 9.66 -4.22 -41.21
N ASP A 581 9.24 -3.44 -42.20
CA ASP A 581 8.85 -2.04 -42.04
C ASP A 581 7.58 -1.73 -42.88
N ALA A 582 7.32 -0.45 -43.14
CA ALA A 582 6.19 0.00 -43.95
C ALA A 582 6.31 -0.36 -45.45
N ASP A 583 7.54 -0.53 -45.96
CA ASP A 583 7.85 -0.82 -47.36
C ASP A 583 7.88 -2.33 -47.65
N GLY A 584 8.06 -3.17 -46.61
CA GLY A 584 7.82 -4.60 -46.69
C GLY A 584 8.76 -5.45 -45.83
N LYS A 585 9.06 -6.65 -46.32
CA LYS A 585 9.91 -7.65 -45.67
C LYS A 585 11.31 -7.64 -46.28
N TYR A 586 12.34 -7.58 -45.43
CA TYR A 586 13.75 -7.68 -45.80
C TYR A 586 14.34 -8.96 -45.25
N LEU A 587 15.13 -9.63 -46.08
CA LEU A 587 15.92 -10.79 -45.68
C LEU A 587 17.38 -10.38 -45.73
N VAL A 588 18.04 -10.45 -44.59
CA VAL A 588 19.43 -10.01 -44.42
C VAL A 588 20.25 -11.21 -43.97
N GLU A 589 21.28 -11.56 -44.73
CA GLU A 589 22.23 -12.60 -44.32
C GLU A 589 23.42 -11.98 -43.59
N ALA A 590 23.82 -12.57 -42.47
CA ALA A 590 25.01 -12.19 -41.72
C ALA A 590 25.87 -13.41 -41.38
N ASP A 591 27.18 -13.19 -41.24
CA ASP A 591 28.10 -14.21 -40.75
C ASP A 591 27.98 -14.40 -39.23
N LYS A 592 28.79 -15.31 -38.68
CA LYS A 592 28.78 -15.66 -37.25
C LYS A 592 29.26 -14.54 -36.33
N ASP A 593 30.00 -13.59 -36.87
CA ASP A 593 30.49 -12.43 -36.14
C ASP A 593 29.48 -11.25 -36.23
N GLY A 594 28.38 -11.43 -36.98
CA GLY A 594 27.33 -10.43 -37.19
C GLY A 594 27.59 -9.47 -38.33
N ASN A 595 28.57 -9.74 -39.20
CA ASN A 595 28.83 -8.89 -40.37
C ASN A 595 27.82 -9.22 -41.47
N LEU A 596 27.20 -8.19 -42.03
CA LEU A 596 26.22 -8.35 -43.12
C LEU A 596 26.91 -8.82 -44.41
N LEU A 597 26.35 -9.87 -45.01
CA LEU A 597 26.78 -10.46 -46.28
C LEU A 597 25.87 -10.06 -47.45
N SER A 598 24.63 -9.67 -47.18
CA SER A 598 23.67 -9.20 -48.18
C SER A 598 23.87 -7.72 -48.55
N ASP A 599 23.62 -7.37 -49.81
CA ASP A 599 23.54 -5.97 -50.26
C ASP A 599 22.27 -5.31 -49.70
N VAL A 600 22.43 -4.39 -48.77
CA VAL A 600 21.36 -3.64 -48.10
C VAL A 600 21.46 -2.16 -48.47
N ASP A 601 20.32 -1.48 -48.63
CA ASP A 601 20.25 -0.04 -48.92
C ASP A 601 20.96 0.79 -47.84
N GLU A 602 21.79 1.77 -48.26
CA GLU A 602 22.57 2.64 -47.36
C GLU A 602 21.70 3.41 -46.37
N GLY A 603 20.43 3.68 -46.71
CA GLY A 603 19.51 4.42 -45.85
C GLY A 603 19.11 3.68 -44.56
N VAL A 604 18.99 2.34 -44.61
CA VAL A 604 18.54 1.49 -43.49
C VAL A 604 19.64 0.58 -42.93
N ARG A 605 20.82 0.55 -43.58
CA ARG A 605 21.93 -0.32 -43.22
C ARG A 605 22.38 -0.16 -41.77
N ALA A 606 22.50 1.07 -41.27
CA ALA A 606 22.96 1.31 -39.90
C ALA A 606 21.96 0.80 -38.84
N GLU A 607 20.66 0.87 -39.12
CA GLU A 607 19.61 0.35 -38.24
C GLU A 607 19.60 -1.19 -38.25
N ILE A 608 19.79 -1.80 -39.43
CA ILE A 608 19.91 -3.25 -39.58
C ILE A 608 21.15 -3.78 -38.85
N GLU A 609 22.31 -3.14 -39.02
CA GLU A 609 23.55 -3.54 -38.33
C GLU A 609 23.38 -3.46 -36.80
N ALA A 610 22.67 -2.44 -36.29
CA ALA A 610 22.36 -2.33 -34.87
C ALA A 610 21.45 -3.48 -34.38
N LEU A 611 20.35 -3.76 -35.11
CA LEU A 611 19.42 -4.84 -34.77
C LEU A 611 20.08 -6.23 -34.81
N VAL A 612 20.94 -6.48 -35.82
CA VAL A 612 21.70 -7.73 -35.94
C VAL A 612 22.69 -7.89 -34.80
N SER A 613 23.41 -6.82 -34.43
CA SER A 613 24.36 -6.85 -33.32
C SER A 613 23.69 -7.06 -31.96
N GLU A 614 22.47 -6.57 -31.76
CA GLU A 614 21.72 -6.75 -30.49
C GLU A 614 21.09 -8.14 -30.37
N ASN A 615 20.78 -8.79 -31.50
CA ASN A 615 20.02 -10.05 -31.56
C ASN A 615 20.83 -11.23 -32.14
N GLN A 616 22.11 -11.33 -31.81
CA GLN A 616 22.94 -12.47 -32.23
C GLN A 616 22.47 -13.77 -31.56
N PRO A 617 22.22 -14.85 -32.32
CA PRO A 617 21.87 -16.15 -31.74
C PRO A 617 22.98 -16.69 -30.84
N GLU A 618 22.62 -17.06 -29.61
CA GLU A 618 23.56 -17.68 -28.67
C GLU A 618 23.71 -19.19 -28.90
N GLU A 619 22.70 -19.83 -29.49
CA GLU A 619 22.61 -21.27 -29.73
C GLU A 619 22.43 -21.57 -31.22
N PHE A 620 23.36 -22.33 -31.83
CA PHE A 620 23.38 -22.59 -33.28
C PHE A 620 24.36 -23.71 -33.67
N ILE A 621 24.33 -24.15 -34.93
CA ILE A 621 25.30 -25.11 -35.49
C ILE A 621 26.60 -24.37 -35.86
N ALA A 622 27.65 -24.60 -35.07
CA ALA A 622 28.94 -23.97 -35.23
C ALA A 622 29.76 -24.52 -36.40
N SER A 623 29.68 -25.82 -36.69
CA SER A 623 30.41 -26.44 -37.81
C SER A 623 29.79 -27.76 -38.27
N LYS A 624 30.10 -28.13 -39.51
CA LYS A 624 29.71 -29.41 -40.12
C LYS A 624 30.95 -30.12 -40.65
N GLU A 625 31.15 -31.35 -40.23
CA GLU A 625 32.26 -32.22 -40.64
C GLU A 625 31.73 -33.61 -41.00
N GLY A 626 31.57 -33.90 -42.29
CA GLY A 626 31.06 -35.19 -42.77
C GLY A 626 29.65 -35.48 -42.22
N ASN A 627 29.52 -36.56 -41.45
CA ASN A 627 28.27 -37.00 -40.80
C ASN A 627 28.17 -36.51 -39.35
N SER A 628 28.91 -35.46 -39.00
CA SER A 628 28.87 -34.85 -37.67
C SER A 628 28.67 -33.34 -37.76
N ILE A 629 27.91 -32.81 -36.82
CA ILE A 629 27.71 -31.38 -36.60
C ILE A 629 28.18 -31.01 -35.20
N THR A 630 28.66 -29.79 -35.03
CA THR A 630 28.97 -29.22 -33.71
C THR A 630 27.94 -28.14 -33.42
N VAL A 631 27.16 -28.32 -32.37
CA VAL A 631 26.17 -27.37 -31.89
C VAL A 631 26.76 -26.59 -30.73
N GLN A 632 26.64 -25.27 -30.76
CA GLN A 632 26.98 -24.39 -29.66
C GLN A 632 25.72 -24.07 -28.87
N THR A 633 25.76 -24.18 -27.55
CA THR A 633 24.69 -23.75 -26.64
C THR A 633 25.24 -22.94 -25.47
N LYS A 634 24.36 -22.23 -24.77
CA LYS A 634 24.74 -21.38 -23.64
C LYS A 634 25.09 -22.20 -22.41
N ALA A 635 26.29 -22.03 -21.84
CA ALA A 635 26.70 -22.65 -20.57
C ALA A 635 26.29 -21.80 -19.34
N TYR A 636 26.09 -22.43 -18.17
CA TYR A 636 25.82 -21.70 -16.93
C TYR A 636 27.09 -21.09 -16.33
N GLY A 637 27.14 -19.76 -16.24
CA GLY A 637 28.14 -19.04 -15.44
C GLY A 637 29.59 -19.09 -15.95
N THR A 638 29.88 -19.76 -17.06
CA THR A 638 31.22 -19.84 -17.65
C THR A 638 31.22 -19.39 -19.12
N ASN A 639 32.28 -18.68 -19.47
CA ASN A 639 32.72 -18.38 -20.82
C ASN A 639 34.01 -19.21 -20.96
N PRO A 640 34.11 -20.19 -21.87
CA PRO A 640 33.44 -20.30 -23.18
C PRO A 640 32.07 -21.03 -23.21
N PRO A 641 31.30 -20.91 -24.32
CA PRO A 641 30.03 -21.63 -24.54
C PRO A 641 30.23 -23.15 -24.66
N LEU A 642 29.14 -23.91 -24.47
CA LEU A 642 29.16 -25.37 -24.53
C LEU A 642 29.15 -25.84 -25.99
N LEU A 643 30.06 -26.74 -26.35
CA LEU A 643 30.13 -27.32 -27.69
C LEU A 643 29.75 -28.80 -27.62
N THR A 644 28.74 -29.17 -28.39
CA THR A 644 28.24 -30.54 -28.48
C THR A 644 28.42 -31.06 -29.89
N LYS A 645 29.21 -32.12 -30.04
CA LYS A 645 29.35 -32.85 -31.30
C LYS A 645 28.28 -33.93 -31.40
N VAL A 646 27.47 -33.85 -32.45
CA VAL A 646 26.40 -34.80 -32.75
C VAL A 646 26.75 -35.52 -34.05
N THR A 647 26.82 -36.85 -34.00
CA THR A 647 27.08 -37.70 -35.18
C THR A 647 25.79 -38.42 -35.54
N TYR A 648 25.47 -38.49 -36.83
CA TYR A 648 24.23 -39.09 -37.33
C TYR A 648 24.49 -40.08 -38.46
N ASP A 649 23.54 -40.98 -38.71
CA ASP A 649 23.56 -41.87 -39.86
C ASP A 649 22.97 -41.14 -41.09
N PRO A 650 23.70 -41.00 -42.21
CA PRO A 650 23.20 -40.30 -43.39
C PRO A 650 22.07 -41.03 -44.13
N GLU A 651 21.83 -42.33 -43.87
CA GLU A 651 20.73 -43.08 -44.50
C GLU A 651 19.45 -43.03 -43.67
N THR A 652 19.54 -43.18 -42.34
CA THR A 652 18.37 -43.18 -41.44
C THR A 652 18.06 -41.81 -40.85
N LEU A 653 19.01 -40.86 -40.89
CA LEU A 653 18.94 -39.54 -40.26
C LEU A 653 18.75 -39.60 -38.73
N GLU A 654 19.07 -40.73 -38.11
CA GLU A 654 19.06 -40.89 -36.65
C GLU A 654 20.40 -40.46 -36.04
N ILE A 655 20.34 -39.97 -34.80
CA ILE A 655 21.54 -39.62 -34.04
C ILE A 655 22.21 -40.93 -33.58
N THR A 656 23.51 -41.07 -33.86
CA THR A 656 24.31 -42.27 -33.54
C THR A 656 25.32 -42.04 -32.43
N ALA A 657 25.77 -40.80 -32.22
CA ALA A 657 26.59 -40.40 -31.10
C ALA A 657 26.35 -38.95 -30.69
N PHE A 658 26.43 -38.68 -29.40
CA PHE A 658 26.22 -37.36 -28.81
C PHE A 658 27.30 -37.10 -27.76
N GLU A 659 28.24 -36.21 -28.07
CA GLU A 659 29.44 -35.94 -27.26
C GLU A 659 29.49 -34.45 -26.91
N ALA A 660 29.43 -34.10 -25.62
CA ALA A 660 29.53 -32.72 -25.16
C ALA A 660 30.87 -32.43 -24.49
N ASP A 661 31.50 -31.30 -24.80
CA ASP A 661 32.68 -30.81 -24.09
C ASP A 661 32.26 -29.92 -22.92
N THR A 662 32.11 -30.52 -21.75
CA THR A 662 31.75 -29.88 -20.48
C THR A 662 32.98 -29.48 -19.64
N SER A 663 34.20 -29.64 -20.17
CA SER A 663 35.44 -29.51 -19.39
C SER A 663 35.68 -28.12 -18.79
N SER A 664 34.99 -27.10 -19.30
CA SER A 664 35.00 -25.73 -18.79
C SER A 664 34.02 -25.46 -17.66
N GLU A 665 33.12 -26.39 -17.34
CA GLU A 665 32.12 -26.23 -16.28
C GLU A 665 32.70 -26.61 -14.91
N THR A 666 32.63 -25.68 -13.95
CA THR A 666 33.08 -25.93 -12.57
C THR A 666 31.87 -26.22 -11.67
N TYR A 667 31.75 -27.45 -11.20
CA TYR A 667 30.66 -27.87 -10.31
C TYR A 667 31.00 -27.72 -8.82
N GLU A 668 32.22 -27.29 -8.48
CA GLU A 668 32.65 -27.01 -7.10
C GLU A 668 32.24 -25.60 -6.64
N SER A 669 30.93 -25.39 -6.41
CA SER A 669 30.36 -24.17 -5.83
C SER A 669 29.60 -24.50 -4.54
N PRO A 670 29.59 -23.62 -3.52
CA PRO A 670 28.77 -23.83 -2.31
C PRO A 670 27.26 -23.97 -2.57
N TYR A 671 26.78 -23.59 -3.77
CA TYR A 671 25.41 -23.85 -4.23
C TYR A 671 25.15 -25.31 -4.64
N ASN A 672 26.20 -26.09 -4.92
CA ASN A 672 26.10 -27.48 -5.37
C ASN A 672 26.34 -28.49 -4.22
N GLU A 673 26.34 -28.04 -2.96
CA GLU A 673 26.47 -28.92 -1.78
C GLU A 673 25.34 -29.95 -1.65
N GLU A 674 24.18 -29.71 -2.29
CA GLU A 674 23.06 -30.67 -2.34
C GLU A 674 23.29 -31.77 -3.39
N TRP A 675 23.97 -31.45 -4.51
CA TRP A 675 24.29 -32.42 -5.57
C TRP A 675 25.14 -33.59 -5.05
N HIS A 676 26.13 -33.30 -4.21
CA HIS A 676 26.96 -34.33 -3.55
C HIS A 676 26.26 -35.09 -2.41
N LYS A 677 25.07 -34.68 -1.96
CA LYS A 677 24.34 -35.34 -0.85
C LYS A 677 23.37 -36.43 -1.32
N GLU A 678 22.89 -36.38 -2.56
CA GLU A 678 21.91 -37.34 -3.08
C GLU A 678 22.50 -38.60 -3.73
N GLY A 679 23.84 -38.70 -3.85
CA GLY A 679 24.49 -39.90 -4.40
C GLY A 679 24.38 -40.06 -5.92
N ASN A 680 23.98 -39.00 -6.64
CA ASN A 680 24.03 -38.93 -8.10
C ASN A 680 25.43 -38.49 -8.55
N ASP A 681 26.38 -39.43 -8.57
CA ASP A 681 27.77 -39.21 -9.00
C ASP A 681 27.94 -39.17 -10.54
N VAL A 682 26.85 -39.14 -11.32
CA VAL A 682 26.93 -39.20 -12.79
C VAL A 682 26.77 -37.82 -13.39
N HIS A 683 27.77 -37.41 -14.16
CA HIS A 683 27.82 -36.10 -14.79
C HIS A 683 26.84 -36.02 -15.99
N PRO A 684 26.24 -34.86 -16.32
CA PRO A 684 25.29 -34.73 -17.43
C PRO A 684 25.80 -35.23 -18.79
N ASP A 685 27.10 -35.10 -19.07
CA ASP A 685 27.75 -35.63 -20.28
C ASP A 685 27.88 -37.16 -20.32
N GLU A 686 27.68 -37.84 -19.19
CA GLU A 686 27.67 -39.30 -19.08
C GLU A 686 26.22 -39.85 -19.09
N ALA A 687 25.30 -39.12 -18.45
CA ALA A 687 23.91 -39.57 -18.25
C ALA A 687 22.96 -39.27 -19.42
N LEU A 688 23.08 -38.08 -20.03
CA LEU A 688 22.12 -37.61 -21.05
C LEU A 688 22.33 -38.20 -22.45
N PRO A 689 23.56 -38.45 -22.95
CA PRO A 689 23.73 -38.98 -24.31
C PRO A 689 22.91 -40.24 -24.58
N ASN A 690 22.88 -41.19 -23.64
CA ASN A 690 22.11 -42.43 -23.80
C ASN A 690 20.59 -42.16 -23.78
N GLN A 691 20.10 -41.28 -22.91
CA GLN A 691 18.68 -40.92 -22.84
C GLN A 691 18.20 -40.20 -24.11
N ILE A 692 19.05 -39.33 -24.68
CA ILE A 692 18.78 -38.62 -25.93
C ILE A 692 18.74 -39.61 -27.11
N LEU A 693 19.68 -40.55 -27.17
CA LEU A 693 19.69 -41.59 -28.21
C LEU A 693 18.46 -42.52 -28.13
N GLU A 694 17.98 -42.83 -26.92
CA GLU A 694 16.79 -43.67 -26.70
C GLU A 694 15.46 -42.94 -26.96
N ASN A 695 15.40 -41.61 -26.74
CA ASN A 695 14.17 -40.81 -26.83
C ASN A 695 14.24 -39.72 -27.91
N GLN A 696 14.98 -39.95 -28.99
CA GLN A 696 15.15 -38.98 -30.08
C GLN A 696 13.82 -38.61 -30.79
N ASP A 697 12.78 -39.45 -30.70
CA ASP A 697 11.43 -39.16 -31.21
C ASP A 697 10.59 -38.22 -30.31
N ASP A 698 10.96 -38.10 -29.03
CA ASP A 698 10.24 -37.31 -28.04
C ASP A 698 11.18 -36.91 -26.90
N LEU A 699 11.85 -35.76 -27.11
CA LEU A 699 12.83 -35.24 -26.16
C LEU A 699 12.19 -34.73 -24.85
N ASP A 700 10.86 -34.64 -24.75
CA ASP A 700 10.18 -34.29 -23.49
C ASP A 700 10.22 -35.43 -22.47
N LYS A 701 10.54 -36.65 -22.92
CA LYS A 701 10.79 -37.81 -22.05
C LYS A 701 12.21 -37.85 -21.48
N VAL A 702 13.11 -36.95 -21.91
CA VAL A 702 14.48 -36.88 -21.39
C VAL A 702 14.47 -36.11 -20.07
N GLU A 703 14.79 -36.79 -18.97
CA GLU A 703 14.79 -36.17 -17.65
C GLU A 703 16.11 -35.42 -17.38
N ALA A 704 16.01 -34.15 -17.01
CA ALA A 704 17.16 -33.35 -16.61
C ALA A 704 17.79 -33.89 -15.32
N VAL A 705 19.11 -33.81 -15.21
CA VAL A 705 19.84 -34.27 -14.02
C VAL A 705 19.61 -33.30 -12.87
N THR A 706 19.07 -33.80 -11.75
CA THR A 706 18.84 -33.03 -10.52
C THR A 706 20.14 -32.43 -10.00
N GLY A 707 20.16 -31.10 -9.80
CA GLY A 707 21.35 -30.35 -9.38
C GLY A 707 22.21 -29.79 -10.53
N ALA A 708 21.99 -30.23 -11.77
CA ALA A 708 22.68 -29.72 -12.98
C ALA A 708 21.69 -29.31 -14.09
N THR A 709 20.49 -28.84 -13.69
CA THR A 709 19.35 -28.59 -14.58
C THR A 709 19.66 -27.67 -15.76
N ILE A 710 20.54 -26.68 -15.58
CA ILE A 710 20.84 -25.70 -16.64
C ILE A 710 21.71 -26.32 -17.74
N THR A 711 22.77 -27.06 -17.37
CA THR A 711 23.59 -27.80 -18.32
C THR A 711 22.78 -28.91 -18.98
N SER A 712 21.95 -29.64 -18.21
CA SER A 712 21.04 -30.64 -18.79
C SER A 712 20.11 -30.05 -19.85
N ASN A 713 19.49 -28.92 -19.55
CA ASN A 713 18.63 -28.22 -20.51
C ASN A 713 19.41 -27.73 -21.75
N SER A 714 20.67 -27.34 -21.58
CA SER A 714 21.52 -26.87 -22.69
C SER A 714 21.92 -28.01 -23.63
N LEU A 715 22.13 -29.21 -23.10
CA LEU A 715 22.35 -30.43 -23.89
C LEU A 715 21.07 -30.88 -24.61
N ILE A 716 19.92 -30.83 -23.92
CA ILE A 716 18.61 -31.12 -24.54
C ILE A 716 18.32 -30.13 -25.68
N ARG A 717 18.63 -28.84 -25.51
CA ARG A 717 18.53 -27.83 -26.59
C ARG A 717 19.48 -28.12 -27.74
N ALA A 718 20.72 -28.56 -27.47
CA ALA A 718 21.65 -28.97 -28.51
C ALA A 718 21.12 -30.15 -29.34
N ALA A 719 20.46 -31.12 -28.69
CA ALA A 719 19.80 -32.23 -29.36
C ALA A 719 18.62 -31.77 -30.23
N ARG A 720 17.79 -30.83 -29.74
CA ARG A 720 16.70 -30.24 -30.55
C ARG A 720 17.22 -29.57 -31.82
N ILE A 721 18.24 -28.72 -31.70
CA ILE A 721 18.88 -28.05 -32.86
C ILE A 721 19.43 -29.08 -33.86
N ALA A 722 20.01 -30.18 -33.34
CA ALA A 722 20.50 -31.26 -34.20
C ALA A 722 19.37 -32.00 -34.94
N LEU A 723 18.26 -32.28 -34.27
CA LEU A 723 17.08 -32.90 -34.89
C LEU A 723 16.44 -31.97 -35.93
N ASP A 724 16.35 -30.66 -35.67
CA ASP A 724 15.84 -29.70 -36.66
C ASP A 724 16.69 -29.70 -37.95
N TYR A 725 18.01 -29.81 -37.81
CA TYR A 725 18.91 -29.96 -38.94
C TYR A 725 18.75 -31.30 -39.68
N LEU A 726 18.50 -32.40 -38.96
CA LEU A 726 18.26 -33.71 -39.56
C LEU A 726 16.91 -33.74 -40.31
N ALA A 727 15.87 -33.14 -39.75
CA ALA A 727 14.59 -32.94 -40.41
C ALA A 727 14.74 -32.11 -41.70
N TYR A 728 15.57 -31.06 -41.67
CA TYR A 728 15.92 -30.30 -42.87
C TYR A 728 16.63 -31.16 -43.95
N LEU A 729 17.54 -32.05 -43.56
CA LEU A 729 18.17 -32.99 -44.50
C LEU A 729 17.16 -34.01 -45.07
N GLY A 730 16.22 -34.47 -44.26
CA GLY A 730 15.14 -35.37 -44.67
C GLY A 730 14.24 -34.73 -45.72
N GLY A 731 13.82 -33.47 -45.50
CA GLY A 731 12.99 -32.71 -46.45
C GLY A 731 13.70 -32.29 -47.74
N LYS A 732 15.03 -32.40 -47.82
CA LYS A 732 15.81 -32.25 -49.07
C LYS A 732 15.95 -33.53 -49.88
N ASN A 733 15.72 -34.69 -49.25
CA ASN A 733 15.82 -36.00 -49.87
C ASN A 733 14.48 -36.50 -50.45
N GLU A 734 13.36 -35.93 -50.02
CA GLU A 734 12.05 -35.99 -50.71
C GLU A 734 11.98 -34.98 -51.87
#